data_AF-A0A0F9LLR3-F1
#
_entry.id   AF-A0A0F9LLR3-F1
#
_cell.length_a   1.000
_cell.length_b   1.000
_cell.length_c   1.000
_cell.angle_alpha   90.00
_cell.angle_beta   90.00
_cell.angle_gamma   90.00
#
_symmetry.space_group_name_H-M   'P 1'
#
loop_
_entity.id
_entity.type
_entity.pdbx_description
1 polymer ?
#
loop_
_entity_poly.entity_id
_entity_poly.type
_entity_poly.pdbx_seq_one_letter_code
_entity_poly.pdbx_strand_id
1 'polypeptide(L)'
;MENIKYTTFSQKNLSKMYQGAIMVKNYHENPDSIYQAAHSLRELTDYTTKHLERIGAKDRKDQMRIFIEDFDPLGGLKQEAVINQWLDLYDYFVRLCHHHDTISPSELFEEKLYQLENVILAIHGPISVPIIELDRLIENKNPTVEDLEIALSLIKNLSSYEYFFKQLKHPNWLELLDEKGVYDNIPRYGERSIEPLFLLKVVKQKPNMVLEIIKRHSETDHPGARFNYIKCLTQMPADSIIQMIKSLKKWVNSQINYPPSFNFALVDLVLKLISNNVEEELFDLINSMYAIKEEILKNDENLKKKMDEIFDKRWENGNIDQYGMNSLYQEDLGGEFQEKSEVYTYESIIRKILPDLIEKFPIKSLELFLKNLNFSINFFLKNKDKNNIDDHSLIWRRNFKEEPISKTFRSILIDTAIEIILFIGNNVKEIFPYAILELQKYNNLTFIRLESFAYNNFPKLSVDLINKIELKTEHFKTIDENYELFHVFDSCFEQFPNKTQKAYLKYITKGVKKQKKALRKSRWNKNRPKLKKEEIDRYIKHDQIRKLKPIKKYIEQDFLNKLGINFTEIEEVNLFEKKGVVFGTKSPLSETTIENFTMEELVAYLLIYDGENSFDFDKIGLGRQLEKIVPKKPNEFISMLNDELNQPKLHKYISFIIGGINTALKENQNLDLKSLFEIFKTILSEDFIINTEPLFFKEE
;
A
#
# COMPACT_ATOMS: atom_id res chain seq x y z
N MET A 1 -21.84 -29.30 -12.51
CA MET A 1 -22.66 -30.49 -12.24
C MET A 1 -23.95 -30.02 -11.63
N GLU A 2 -24.98 -29.95 -12.47
CA GLU A 2 -26.30 -29.40 -12.18
C GLU A 2 -27.15 -30.37 -11.34
N ASN A 3 -27.87 -29.82 -10.36
CA ASN A 3 -29.19 -30.28 -9.89
C ASN A 3 -29.45 -31.80 -9.82
N ILE A 4 -28.70 -32.51 -8.96
CA ILE A 4 -29.24 -33.75 -8.38
C ILE A 4 -30.26 -33.34 -7.32
N LYS A 5 -31.54 -33.41 -7.71
CA LYS A 5 -32.72 -33.22 -6.86
C LYS A 5 -32.56 -33.89 -5.49
N TYR A 6 -32.57 -33.09 -4.42
CA TYR A 6 -32.82 -33.51 -3.03
C TYR A 6 -34.27 -33.99 -2.81
N THR A 7 -34.79 -34.87 -3.67
CA THR A 7 -36.19 -35.36 -3.60
C THR A 7 -36.43 -36.48 -2.58
N THR A 8 -35.48 -36.77 -1.68
CA THR A 8 -35.64 -37.87 -0.70
C THR A 8 -35.53 -37.48 0.77
N PHE A 9 -34.96 -36.33 1.11
CA PHE A 9 -34.87 -35.86 2.49
C PHE A 9 -36.08 -34.99 2.85
N SER A 10 -36.92 -35.46 3.77
CA SER A 10 -38.14 -34.76 4.21
C SER A 10 -38.15 -34.61 5.73
N GLN A 11 -38.00 -33.37 6.21
CA GLN A 11 -38.13 -33.03 7.64
C GLN A 11 -39.50 -33.45 8.20
N LYS A 12 -40.55 -33.45 7.36
CA LYS A 12 -41.89 -33.93 7.73
C LYS A 12 -41.91 -35.43 8.02
N ASN A 13 -41.10 -36.24 7.34
CA ASN A 13 -41.01 -37.67 7.59
C ASN A 13 -40.20 -37.96 8.86
N LEU A 14 -39.10 -37.25 9.10
CA LEU A 14 -38.33 -37.33 10.35
C LEU A 14 -39.23 -37.01 11.56
N SER A 15 -40.01 -35.92 11.48
CA SER A 15 -40.94 -35.53 12.54
C SER A 15 -41.99 -36.62 12.82
N LYS A 16 -42.53 -37.27 11.79
CA LYS A 16 -43.49 -38.38 11.95
C LYS A 16 -42.85 -39.61 12.59
N MET A 17 -41.62 -39.97 12.20
CA MET A 17 -40.89 -41.09 12.79
C MET A 17 -40.63 -40.86 14.28
N TYR A 18 -40.21 -39.65 14.65
CA TYR A 18 -40.01 -39.27 16.05
C TYR A 18 -41.33 -39.28 16.83
N GLN A 19 -42.38 -38.64 16.32
CA GLN A 19 -43.70 -38.64 16.96
C GLN A 19 -44.24 -40.05 17.16
N GLY A 20 -44.08 -40.93 16.17
CA GLY A 20 -44.42 -42.34 16.26
C GLY A 20 -43.65 -43.05 17.37
N ALA A 21 -42.33 -42.82 17.46
CA ALA A 21 -41.51 -43.38 18.53
C ALA A 21 -42.01 -42.97 19.92
N ILE A 22 -42.33 -41.68 20.12
CA ILE A 22 -42.83 -41.17 21.41
C ILE A 22 -44.23 -41.71 21.71
N MET A 23 -45.11 -41.80 20.72
CA MET A 23 -46.45 -42.38 20.90
C MET A 23 -46.38 -43.83 21.34
N VAL A 24 -45.52 -44.63 20.69
CA VAL A 24 -45.37 -46.07 21.00
C VAL A 24 -44.71 -46.27 22.36
N LYS A 25 -43.69 -45.47 22.69
CA LYS A 25 -43.04 -45.46 24.02
C LYS A 25 -44.05 -45.21 25.14
N ASN A 26 -44.96 -44.26 24.96
CA ASN A 26 -45.94 -43.86 25.97
C ASN A 26 -47.16 -44.81 26.04
N TYR A 27 -47.21 -45.85 25.21
CA TYR A 27 -48.30 -46.82 25.22
C TYR A 27 -48.02 -47.92 26.26
N HIS A 28 -48.40 -47.64 27.51
CA HIS A 28 -48.09 -48.47 28.68
C HIS A 28 -48.65 -49.91 28.65
N GLU A 29 -49.65 -50.19 27.80
CA GLU A 29 -50.21 -51.53 27.62
C GLU A 29 -49.39 -52.42 26.67
N ASN A 30 -48.40 -51.85 25.98
CA ASN A 30 -47.52 -52.58 25.08
C ASN A 30 -46.21 -52.95 25.80
N PRO A 31 -45.97 -54.26 26.07
CA PRO A 31 -44.75 -54.71 26.72
C PRO A 31 -43.50 -54.46 25.87
N ASP A 32 -43.65 -54.27 24.56
CA ASP A 32 -42.56 -53.98 23.61
C ASP A 32 -42.46 -52.49 23.24
N SER A 33 -43.16 -51.61 23.96
CA SER A 33 -43.20 -50.16 23.69
C SER A 33 -41.81 -49.54 23.53
N ILE A 34 -40.85 -49.88 24.41
CA ILE A 34 -39.47 -49.36 24.34
C ILE A 34 -38.73 -49.88 23.10
N TYR A 35 -38.87 -51.17 22.78
CA TYR A 35 -38.19 -51.79 21.65
C TYR A 35 -38.72 -51.28 20.29
N GLN A 36 -40.03 -51.08 20.19
CA GLN A 36 -40.66 -50.53 19.00
C GLN A 36 -40.38 -49.02 18.85
N ALA A 37 -40.29 -48.28 19.96
CA ALA A 37 -39.81 -46.91 19.95
C ALA A 37 -38.35 -46.83 19.49
N ALA A 38 -37.47 -47.70 20.00
CA ALA A 38 -36.07 -47.80 19.58
C ALA A 38 -35.94 -48.10 18.08
N HIS A 39 -36.78 -49.01 17.54
CA HIS A 39 -36.83 -49.28 16.10
C HIS A 39 -37.16 -48.01 15.29
N SER A 40 -38.15 -47.25 15.73
CA SER A 40 -38.56 -46.00 15.07
C SER A 40 -37.45 -44.93 15.12
N LEU A 41 -36.72 -44.83 16.23
CA LEU A 41 -35.57 -43.92 16.38
C LEU A 41 -34.36 -44.37 15.55
N ARG A 42 -34.13 -45.68 15.44
CA ARG A 42 -33.12 -46.26 14.54
C ARG A 42 -33.43 -45.95 13.07
N GLU A 43 -34.67 -46.12 12.64
CA GLU A 43 -35.08 -45.75 11.28
C GLU A 43 -34.97 -44.25 11.03
N LEU A 44 -35.26 -43.41 12.04
CA LEU A 44 -35.02 -41.97 11.96
C LEU A 44 -33.55 -41.65 11.71
N THR A 45 -32.64 -42.27 12.48
CA THR A 45 -31.20 -42.05 12.30
C THR A 45 -30.70 -42.54 10.94
N ASP A 46 -31.20 -43.67 10.42
CA ASP A 46 -30.85 -44.18 9.08
C ASP A 46 -31.40 -43.27 7.97
N TYR A 47 -32.67 -42.87 8.07
CA TYR A 47 -33.35 -42.03 7.07
C TYR A 47 -32.67 -40.67 6.89
N THR A 48 -32.10 -40.12 7.96
CA THR A 48 -31.37 -38.84 7.95
C THR A 48 -30.21 -38.86 6.94
N THR A 49 -29.40 -39.93 6.89
CA THR A 49 -28.14 -39.94 6.12
C THR A 49 -28.14 -40.88 4.91
N LYS A 50 -29.06 -41.85 4.83
CA LYS A 50 -29.10 -42.91 3.79
C LYS A 50 -29.17 -42.41 2.36
N HIS A 51 -29.78 -41.24 2.13
CA HIS A 51 -29.84 -40.65 0.80
C HIS A 51 -28.45 -40.31 0.24
N LEU A 52 -27.43 -40.17 1.11
CA LEU A 52 -26.06 -39.84 0.75
C LEU A 52 -25.26 -41.05 0.23
N GLU A 53 -25.76 -42.29 0.40
CA GLU A 53 -25.18 -43.47 -0.26
C GLU A 53 -25.21 -43.32 -1.79
N ARG A 54 -26.25 -42.65 -2.31
CA ARG A 54 -26.46 -42.45 -3.74
C ARG A 54 -25.50 -41.44 -4.37
N ILE A 55 -24.82 -40.64 -3.55
CA ILE A 55 -23.81 -39.66 -3.99
C ILE A 55 -22.38 -40.12 -3.68
N GLY A 56 -22.19 -41.37 -3.23
CA GLY A 56 -20.88 -42.00 -3.11
C GLY A 56 -20.24 -42.01 -1.71
N ALA A 57 -21.00 -41.70 -0.65
CA ALA A 57 -20.52 -41.81 0.73
C ALA A 57 -20.12 -43.27 1.07
N LYS A 58 -18.92 -43.47 1.66
CA LYS A 58 -18.33 -44.81 1.82
C LYS A 58 -18.91 -45.62 2.96
N ASP A 59 -19.21 -44.96 4.07
CA ASP A 59 -19.74 -45.56 5.30
C ASP A 59 -20.63 -44.55 6.04
N ARG A 60 -21.28 -44.97 7.13
CA ARG A 60 -22.17 -44.08 7.91
C ARG A 60 -21.47 -42.86 8.50
N LYS A 61 -20.18 -42.98 8.81
CA LYS A 61 -19.37 -41.88 9.33
C LYS A 61 -19.16 -40.82 8.25
N ASP A 62 -18.84 -41.28 7.04
CA ASP A 62 -18.68 -40.46 5.85
C ASP A 62 -20.01 -39.83 5.41
N GLN A 63 -21.12 -40.57 5.49
CA GLN A 63 -22.46 -40.02 5.25
C GLN A 63 -22.77 -38.87 6.21
N MET A 64 -22.55 -39.06 7.52
CA MET A 64 -22.82 -38.01 8.51
C MET A 64 -21.90 -36.80 8.34
N ARG A 65 -20.64 -37.00 7.91
CA ARG A 65 -19.72 -35.92 7.59
C ARG A 65 -20.23 -35.05 6.44
N ILE A 66 -20.56 -35.68 5.30
CA ILE A 66 -21.12 -34.99 4.13
C ILE A 66 -22.42 -34.28 4.49
N PHE A 67 -23.27 -34.93 5.29
CA PHE A 67 -24.51 -34.33 5.77
C PHE A 67 -24.26 -33.05 6.58
N ILE A 68 -23.33 -33.06 7.53
CA ILE A 68 -23.00 -31.87 8.33
C ILE A 68 -22.38 -30.77 7.45
N GLU A 69 -21.53 -31.13 6.49
CA GLU A 69 -20.95 -30.19 5.52
C GLU A 69 -22.02 -29.51 4.65
N ASP A 70 -23.08 -30.23 4.25
CA ASP A 70 -24.20 -29.65 3.49
C ASP A 70 -25.01 -28.62 4.31
N PHE A 71 -25.12 -28.81 5.62
CA PHE A 71 -25.88 -27.93 6.52
C PHE A 71 -25.05 -26.79 7.14
N ASP A 72 -23.74 -26.96 7.26
CA ASP A 72 -22.78 -25.94 7.70
C ASP A 72 -21.58 -25.87 6.74
N PRO A 73 -21.77 -25.37 5.50
CA PRO A 73 -20.76 -25.40 4.43
C PRO A 73 -19.53 -24.56 4.72
N LEU A 74 -19.55 -23.76 5.79
CA LEU A 74 -18.47 -22.87 6.19
C LEU A 74 -17.63 -23.44 7.34
N GLY A 75 -18.06 -24.54 7.98
CA GLY A 75 -17.37 -25.24 9.06
C GLY A 75 -17.35 -24.51 10.42
N GLY A 76 -17.84 -25.16 11.48
CA GLY A 76 -18.06 -24.53 12.78
C GLY A 76 -17.26 -25.07 13.99
N LEU A 77 -17.15 -26.39 14.20
CA LEU A 77 -16.35 -27.05 15.28
C LEU A 77 -16.44 -28.60 15.17
N LYS A 78 -15.56 -29.34 15.88
CA LYS A 78 -15.28 -30.80 15.79
C LYS A 78 -16.48 -31.66 15.30
N GLN A 79 -16.68 -31.73 13.98
CA GLN A 79 -17.69 -32.56 13.33
C GLN A 79 -17.61 -34.00 13.86
N GLU A 80 -16.40 -34.45 14.15
CA GLU A 80 -16.09 -35.77 14.67
C GLU A 80 -16.80 -36.11 16.00
N ALA A 81 -17.00 -35.15 16.91
CA ALA A 81 -17.68 -35.41 18.18
C ALA A 81 -19.18 -35.68 17.97
N VAL A 82 -19.83 -34.87 17.14
CA VAL A 82 -21.26 -35.03 16.78
C VAL A 82 -21.44 -36.30 15.95
N ILE A 83 -20.53 -36.58 15.01
CA ILE A 83 -20.53 -37.80 14.20
C ILE A 83 -20.41 -39.03 15.09
N ASN A 84 -19.45 -39.05 16.03
CA ASN A 84 -19.28 -40.18 16.94
C ASN A 84 -20.50 -40.36 17.85
N GLN A 85 -21.04 -39.28 18.41
CA GLN A 85 -22.25 -39.35 19.23
C GLN A 85 -23.45 -39.88 18.43
N TRP A 86 -23.60 -39.47 17.17
CA TRP A 86 -24.64 -39.98 16.27
C TRP A 86 -24.49 -41.48 16.00
N LEU A 87 -23.26 -41.94 15.74
CA LEU A 87 -22.96 -43.37 15.51
C LEU A 87 -23.23 -44.20 16.78
N ASP A 88 -22.82 -43.71 17.95
CA ASP A 88 -23.05 -44.36 19.24
C ASP A 88 -24.55 -44.51 19.53
N LEU A 89 -25.35 -43.48 19.23
CA LEU A 89 -26.81 -43.50 19.38
C LEU A 89 -27.46 -44.47 18.38
N TYR A 90 -27.04 -44.45 17.11
CA TYR A 90 -27.50 -45.41 16.10
C TYR A 90 -27.26 -46.85 16.56
N ASP A 91 -26.03 -47.16 16.99
CA ASP A 91 -25.66 -48.51 17.44
C ASP A 91 -26.42 -48.93 18.70
N TYR A 92 -26.68 -47.99 19.62
CA TYR A 92 -27.52 -48.23 20.79
C TYR A 92 -28.95 -48.63 20.38
N PHE A 93 -29.61 -47.84 19.53
CA PHE A 93 -30.99 -48.13 19.13
C PHE A 93 -31.09 -49.42 18.28
N VAL A 94 -30.07 -49.75 17.49
CA VAL A 94 -29.96 -51.05 16.78
C VAL A 94 -29.90 -52.22 17.76
N ARG A 95 -28.98 -52.18 18.74
CA ARG A 95 -28.85 -53.27 19.72
C ARG A 95 -30.13 -53.45 20.53
N LEU A 96 -30.73 -52.32 20.92
CA LEU A 96 -31.96 -52.32 21.69
C LEU A 96 -33.10 -52.94 20.87
N CYS A 97 -33.36 -52.49 19.64
CA CYS A 97 -34.50 -53.00 18.85
C CYS A 97 -34.41 -54.47 18.46
N HIS A 98 -33.21 -55.07 18.46
CA HIS A 98 -33.01 -56.50 18.19
C HIS A 98 -33.01 -57.37 19.46
N HIS A 99 -33.34 -56.81 20.63
CA HIS A 99 -33.31 -57.49 21.93
C HIS A 99 -31.94 -58.08 22.28
N HIS A 100 -30.85 -57.47 21.81
CA HIS A 100 -29.49 -58.00 22.01
C HIS A 100 -28.88 -57.62 23.38
N ASP A 101 -29.44 -56.65 24.10
CA ASP A 101 -28.93 -56.18 25.40
C ASP A 101 -29.72 -56.75 26.59
N THR A 102 -29.00 -57.18 27.65
CA THR A 102 -29.55 -57.75 28.90
C THR A 102 -29.86 -56.72 29.99
N ILE A 103 -29.67 -55.43 29.70
CA ILE A 103 -29.83 -54.31 30.64
C ILE A 103 -31.30 -53.86 30.66
N SER A 104 -31.81 -53.46 31.83
CA SER A 104 -33.17 -52.92 32.00
C SER A 104 -33.43 -51.78 30.98
N PRO A 105 -34.32 -51.95 30.00
CA PRO A 105 -34.50 -51.03 28.88
C PRO A 105 -34.95 -49.62 29.27
N SER A 106 -35.53 -49.41 30.46
CA SER A 106 -36.25 -48.18 30.79
C SER A 106 -35.39 -47.01 31.25
N GLU A 107 -34.32 -47.24 32.02
CA GLU A 107 -33.55 -46.13 32.62
C GLU A 107 -32.58 -45.50 31.63
N LEU A 108 -31.91 -46.31 30.80
CA LEU A 108 -30.93 -45.80 29.82
C LEU A 108 -31.60 -45.21 28.57
N PHE A 109 -32.83 -45.62 28.25
CA PHE A 109 -33.53 -45.18 27.05
C PHE A 109 -33.85 -43.68 27.09
N GLU A 110 -34.26 -43.13 28.24
CA GLU A 110 -34.56 -41.70 28.38
C GLU A 110 -33.31 -40.84 28.18
N GLU A 111 -32.18 -41.25 28.75
CA GLU A 111 -30.90 -40.56 28.57
C GLU A 111 -30.48 -40.56 27.09
N LYS A 112 -30.60 -41.70 26.42
CA LYS A 112 -30.26 -41.84 25.00
C LYS A 112 -31.23 -41.12 24.07
N LEU A 113 -32.51 -41.10 24.41
CA LEU A 113 -33.51 -40.30 23.71
C LEU A 113 -33.20 -38.80 23.82
N TYR A 114 -32.89 -38.32 25.03
CA TYR A 114 -32.49 -36.92 25.25
C TYR A 114 -31.22 -36.57 24.48
N GLN A 115 -30.22 -37.46 24.47
CA GLN A 115 -29.00 -37.29 23.66
C GLN A 115 -29.34 -37.20 22.16
N LEU A 116 -30.21 -38.07 21.65
CA LEU A 116 -30.64 -38.04 20.25
C LEU A 116 -31.40 -36.75 19.91
N GLU A 117 -32.31 -36.31 20.78
CA GLU A 117 -33.04 -35.05 20.61
C GLU A 117 -32.10 -33.86 20.53
N ASN A 118 -31.07 -33.82 21.39
CA ASN A 118 -30.04 -32.78 21.34
C ASN A 118 -29.27 -32.80 20.01
N VAL A 119 -28.91 -33.98 19.49
CA VAL A 119 -28.23 -34.08 18.19
C VAL A 119 -29.16 -33.66 17.04
N ILE A 120 -30.43 -34.07 17.06
CA ILE A 120 -31.41 -33.65 16.03
C ILE A 120 -31.64 -32.14 16.08
N LEU A 121 -31.79 -31.57 17.29
CA LEU A 121 -31.89 -30.11 17.45
C LEU A 121 -30.59 -29.41 17.05
N ALA A 122 -29.44 -30.03 17.23
CA ALA A 122 -28.15 -29.51 16.76
C ALA A 122 -28.10 -29.37 15.24
N ILE A 123 -28.66 -30.34 14.52
CA ILE A 123 -28.66 -30.38 13.06
C ILE A 123 -29.81 -29.57 12.45
N HIS A 124 -31.01 -29.64 13.04
CA HIS A 124 -32.27 -29.17 12.42
C HIS A 124 -33.00 -28.07 13.19
N GLY A 125 -32.52 -27.66 14.38
CA GLY A 125 -33.17 -26.64 15.18
C GLY A 125 -33.17 -25.26 14.49
N PRO A 126 -34.23 -24.45 14.65
CA PRO A 126 -34.22 -23.06 14.19
C PRO A 126 -33.09 -22.31 14.89
N ILE A 127 -32.27 -21.59 14.11
CA ILE A 127 -31.09 -20.84 14.59
C ILE A 127 -31.43 -19.91 15.78
N SER A 128 -32.67 -19.44 15.88
CA SER A 128 -33.14 -18.54 16.94
C SER A 128 -33.17 -19.15 18.34
N VAL A 129 -33.44 -20.45 18.50
CA VAL A 129 -33.56 -21.07 19.83
C VAL A 129 -32.18 -21.22 20.51
N PRO A 130 -31.13 -21.72 19.83
CA PRO A 130 -29.78 -21.71 20.39
C PRO A 130 -29.26 -20.32 20.73
N ILE A 131 -29.62 -19.29 19.95
CA ILE A 131 -29.18 -17.91 20.21
C ILE A 131 -29.76 -17.34 21.51
N ILE A 132 -31.04 -17.59 21.81
CA ILE A 132 -31.67 -17.09 23.05
C ILE A 132 -30.98 -17.69 24.29
N GLU A 133 -30.68 -18.99 24.27
CA GLU A 133 -30.01 -19.63 25.40
C GLU A 133 -28.53 -19.22 25.48
N LEU A 134 -27.86 -19.01 24.34
CA LEU A 134 -26.53 -18.40 24.31
C LEU A 134 -26.53 -17.01 24.92
N ASP A 135 -27.51 -16.15 24.61
CA ASP A 135 -27.62 -14.81 25.22
C ASP A 135 -27.74 -14.88 26.74
N ARG A 136 -28.56 -15.81 27.25
CA ARG A 136 -28.69 -16.03 28.69
C ARG A 136 -27.36 -16.44 29.33
N LEU A 137 -26.63 -17.36 28.72
CA LEU A 137 -25.34 -17.83 29.22
C LEU A 137 -24.27 -16.73 29.15
N ILE A 138 -24.21 -15.99 28.05
CA ILE A 138 -23.22 -14.93 27.82
C ILE A 138 -23.34 -13.79 28.85
N GLU A 139 -24.54 -13.50 29.34
CA GLU A 139 -24.79 -12.51 30.40
C GLU A 139 -24.35 -13.01 31.80
N ASN A 140 -24.00 -14.29 31.96
CA ASN A 140 -23.45 -14.80 33.21
C ASN A 140 -22.03 -14.24 33.44
N LYS A 141 -21.87 -13.45 34.51
CA LYS A 141 -20.60 -12.85 34.92
C LYS A 141 -19.64 -13.87 35.56
N ASN A 142 -20.17 -14.95 36.13
CA ASN A 142 -19.41 -15.99 36.81
C ASN A 142 -19.82 -17.35 36.23
N PRO A 143 -19.45 -17.63 34.97
CA PRO A 143 -19.74 -18.92 34.35
C PRO A 143 -19.03 -20.06 35.09
N THR A 144 -19.64 -21.23 35.03
CA THR A 144 -19.10 -22.50 35.50
C THR A 144 -18.64 -23.35 34.31
N VAL A 145 -17.94 -24.46 34.60
CA VAL A 145 -17.57 -25.45 33.56
C VAL A 145 -18.82 -25.99 32.87
N GLU A 146 -19.91 -26.23 33.63
CA GLU A 146 -21.19 -26.67 33.07
C GLU A 146 -21.79 -25.65 32.11
N ASP A 147 -21.78 -24.36 32.49
CA ASP A 147 -22.24 -23.28 31.60
C ASP A 147 -21.45 -23.25 30.29
N LEU A 148 -20.15 -23.53 30.33
CA LEU A 148 -19.31 -23.61 29.14
C LEU A 148 -19.66 -24.82 28.29
N GLU A 149 -19.84 -26.01 28.86
CA GLU A 149 -20.25 -27.19 28.08
C GLU A 149 -21.61 -26.96 27.40
N ILE A 150 -22.56 -26.33 28.11
CA ILE A 150 -23.86 -25.97 27.52
C ILE A 150 -23.65 -24.96 26.39
N ALA A 151 -22.89 -23.88 26.61
CA ALA A 151 -22.63 -22.88 25.57
C ALA A 151 -21.99 -23.49 24.32
N LEU A 152 -20.98 -24.35 24.49
CA LEU A 152 -20.32 -25.04 23.38
C LEU A 152 -21.27 -26.01 22.65
N SER A 153 -22.19 -26.67 23.36
CA SER A 153 -23.22 -27.53 22.74
C SER A 153 -24.24 -26.76 21.91
N LEU A 154 -24.45 -25.47 22.22
CA LEU A 154 -25.39 -24.59 21.50
C LEU A 154 -24.75 -23.93 20.27
N ILE A 155 -23.42 -23.89 20.21
CA ILE A 155 -22.66 -23.44 19.04
C ILE A 155 -22.67 -24.56 17.99
N LYS A 156 -23.53 -24.42 16.99
CA LYS A 156 -23.82 -25.46 15.99
C LYS A 156 -23.18 -25.22 14.63
N ASN A 157 -22.96 -23.95 14.32
CA ASN A 157 -22.40 -23.51 13.04
C ASN A 157 -21.54 -22.27 13.23
N LEU A 158 -20.83 -21.90 12.17
CA LEU A 158 -19.94 -20.77 12.18
C LEU A 158 -20.62 -19.43 12.55
N SER A 159 -21.88 -19.24 12.16
CA SER A 159 -22.64 -18.04 12.53
C SER A 159 -22.90 -17.95 14.03
N SER A 160 -23.28 -19.06 14.67
CA SER A 160 -23.45 -19.13 16.13
C SER A 160 -22.13 -19.01 16.88
N TYR A 161 -21.04 -19.55 16.32
CA TYR A 161 -19.68 -19.40 16.85
C TYR A 161 -19.24 -17.94 16.86
N GLU A 162 -19.39 -17.26 15.72
CA GLU A 162 -19.12 -15.84 15.63
C GLU A 162 -20.00 -15.02 16.54
N TYR A 163 -21.29 -15.34 16.60
CA TYR A 163 -22.22 -14.66 17.48
C TYR A 163 -21.75 -14.75 18.93
N PHE A 164 -21.42 -15.95 19.40
CA PHE A 164 -20.92 -16.19 20.75
C PHE A 164 -19.72 -15.28 21.09
N PHE A 165 -18.64 -15.33 20.31
CA PHE A 165 -17.45 -14.50 20.58
C PHE A 165 -17.68 -13.00 20.36
N LYS A 166 -18.56 -12.61 19.43
CA LYS A 166 -18.95 -11.21 19.21
C LYS A 166 -19.78 -10.67 20.36
N GLN A 167 -20.56 -11.48 21.06
CA GLN A 167 -21.35 -11.03 22.21
C GLN A 167 -20.68 -11.23 23.56
N LEU A 168 -19.72 -12.16 23.66
CA LEU A 168 -19.00 -12.43 24.90
C LEU A 168 -18.26 -11.18 25.40
N LYS A 169 -18.46 -10.82 26.67
CA LYS A 169 -17.93 -9.60 27.31
C LYS A 169 -17.31 -9.83 28.69
N HIS A 170 -17.73 -10.87 29.41
CA HIS A 170 -17.32 -11.07 30.80
C HIS A 170 -15.97 -11.82 30.89
N PRO A 171 -14.98 -11.29 31.64
CA PRO A 171 -13.61 -11.80 31.65
C PRO A 171 -13.44 -13.18 32.28
N ASN A 172 -14.37 -13.63 33.12
CA ASN A 172 -14.29 -14.94 33.78
C ASN A 172 -14.49 -16.12 32.81
N TRP A 173 -15.05 -15.87 31.61
CA TRP A 173 -15.08 -16.86 30.55
C TRP A 173 -13.69 -17.21 29.99
N LEU A 174 -12.72 -16.30 30.11
CA LEU A 174 -11.40 -16.48 29.51
C LEU A 174 -10.68 -17.71 30.05
N GLU A 175 -10.73 -17.93 31.36
CA GLU A 175 -10.07 -19.05 32.03
C GLU A 175 -10.66 -20.38 31.60
N LEU A 176 -11.98 -20.50 31.63
CA LEU A 176 -12.69 -21.72 31.20
C LEU A 176 -12.42 -22.03 29.72
N LEU A 177 -12.44 -21.01 28.86
CA LEU A 177 -12.16 -21.19 27.42
C LEU A 177 -10.71 -21.62 27.18
N ASP A 178 -9.75 -21.06 27.94
CA ASP A 178 -8.33 -21.43 27.82
C ASP A 178 -8.09 -22.87 28.30
N GLU A 179 -8.62 -23.23 29.47
CA GLU A 179 -8.51 -24.60 30.01
C GLU A 179 -9.16 -25.66 29.12
N LYS A 180 -10.24 -25.29 28.41
CA LYS A 180 -10.92 -26.17 27.44
C LYS A 180 -10.14 -26.33 26.13
N GLY A 181 -9.07 -25.56 25.93
CA GLY A 181 -8.22 -25.63 24.75
C GLY A 181 -8.76 -24.86 23.53
N VAL A 182 -9.65 -23.88 23.74
CA VAL A 182 -10.17 -23.03 22.65
C VAL A 182 -9.04 -22.26 21.96
N TYR A 183 -8.00 -21.88 22.72
CA TYR A 183 -6.82 -21.17 22.22
C TYR A 183 -5.59 -22.08 22.09
N ASP A 184 -5.78 -23.38 21.87
CA ASP A 184 -4.66 -24.30 21.58
C ASP A 184 -4.32 -24.29 20.08
N ASN A 185 -5.31 -24.03 19.24
CA ASN A 185 -5.14 -23.97 17.79
C ASN A 185 -4.65 -22.58 17.36
N ILE A 186 -3.44 -22.52 16.80
CA ILE A 186 -2.87 -21.29 16.25
C ILE A 186 -3.61 -20.93 14.96
N PRO A 187 -4.28 -19.77 14.86
CA PRO A 187 -5.00 -19.37 13.66
C PRO A 187 -4.09 -19.26 12.44
N ARG A 188 -4.53 -19.77 11.28
CA ARG A 188 -3.77 -19.71 10.02
C ARG A 188 -4.42 -18.84 8.94
N TYR A 189 -3.63 -18.42 7.96
CA TYR A 189 -4.12 -17.68 6.80
C TYR A 189 -5.21 -18.47 6.05
N GLY A 190 -6.32 -17.81 5.71
CA GLY A 190 -7.46 -18.42 5.04
C GLY A 190 -8.44 -19.13 5.97
N GLU A 191 -8.06 -19.40 7.23
CA GLU A 191 -8.99 -19.84 8.26
C GLU A 191 -9.83 -18.67 8.76
N ARG A 192 -10.97 -18.97 9.37
CA ARG A 192 -11.77 -17.96 10.06
C ARG A 192 -11.46 -18.04 11.55
N SER A 193 -10.90 -16.97 12.10
CA SER A 193 -10.64 -16.83 13.54
C SER A 193 -11.28 -15.56 14.09
N ILE A 194 -12.14 -15.73 15.09
CA ILE A 194 -12.96 -14.68 15.71
C ILE A 194 -12.71 -14.55 17.22
N GLU A 195 -12.12 -15.57 17.83
CA GLU A 195 -11.75 -15.68 19.24
C GLU A 195 -10.85 -14.51 19.70
N PRO A 196 -9.88 -14.03 18.90
CA PRO A 196 -9.07 -12.86 19.25
C PRO A 196 -9.89 -11.58 19.54
N LEU A 197 -11.12 -11.46 19.02
CA LEU A 197 -12.00 -10.33 19.36
C LEU A 197 -12.42 -10.34 20.83
N PHE A 198 -12.63 -11.52 21.42
CA PHE A 198 -12.97 -11.60 22.83
C PHE A 198 -11.79 -11.21 23.71
N LEU A 199 -10.57 -11.65 23.37
CA LEU A 199 -9.35 -11.23 24.05
C LEU A 199 -9.23 -9.71 24.13
N LEU A 200 -9.54 -9.02 23.02
CA LEU A 200 -9.50 -7.56 22.94
C LEU A 200 -10.46 -6.86 23.91
N LYS A 201 -11.59 -7.48 24.24
CA LYS A 201 -12.58 -6.92 25.18
C LYS A 201 -12.17 -7.10 26.63
N VAL A 202 -11.43 -8.17 26.95
CA VAL A 202 -11.09 -8.56 28.32
C VAL A 202 -9.65 -8.24 28.72
N VAL A 203 -8.83 -7.77 27.78
CA VAL A 203 -7.40 -7.49 27.99
C VAL A 203 -7.13 -6.53 29.13
N LYS A 204 -8.00 -5.54 29.37
CA LYS A 204 -7.83 -4.59 30.47
C LYS A 204 -8.00 -5.24 31.85
N GLN A 205 -8.83 -6.27 31.94
CA GLN A 205 -9.15 -6.97 33.20
C GLN A 205 -8.22 -8.18 33.43
N LYS A 206 -7.78 -8.85 32.36
CA LYS A 206 -6.95 -10.07 32.42
C LYS A 206 -5.71 -9.99 31.50
N PRO A 207 -4.84 -8.96 31.64
CA PRO A 207 -3.75 -8.72 30.68
C PRO A 207 -2.73 -9.86 30.61
N ASN A 208 -2.37 -10.46 31.75
CA ASN A 208 -1.35 -11.53 31.79
C ASN A 208 -1.82 -12.80 31.07
N MET A 209 -3.06 -13.24 31.30
CA MET A 209 -3.62 -14.41 30.60
C MET A 209 -3.71 -14.17 29.09
N VAL A 210 -4.19 -12.99 28.69
CA VAL A 210 -4.25 -12.64 27.28
C VAL A 210 -2.85 -12.62 26.65
N LEU A 211 -1.84 -12.12 27.37
CA LEU A 211 -0.45 -12.12 26.88
C LEU A 211 0.08 -13.56 26.68
N GLU A 212 -0.18 -14.47 27.60
CA GLU A 212 0.24 -15.87 27.46
C GLU A 212 -0.43 -16.56 26.24
N ILE A 213 -1.72 -16.31 26.02
CA ILE A 213 -2.41 -16.78 24.81
C ILE A 213 -1.75 -16.21 23.55
N ILE A 214 -1.48 -14.91 23.52
CA ILE A 214 -0.82 -14.26 22.37
C ILE A 214 0.59 -14.83 22.13
N LYS A 215 1.34 -15.15 23.19
CA LYS A 215 2.65 -15.80 23.08
C LYS A 215 2.55 -17.19 22.45
N ARG A 216 1.60 -18.02 22.86
CA ARG A 216 1.37 -19.33 22.23
C ARG A 216 1.02 -19.19 20.75
N HIS A 217 0.38 -18.09 20.38
CA HIS A 217 0.03 -17.74 19.00
C HIS A 217 1.09 -16.92 18.27
N SER A 218 2.34 -16.84 18.74
CA SER A 218 3.41 -16.02 18.12
C SER A 218 3.69 -16.38 16.66
N GLU A 219 3.35 -17.60 16.26
CA GLU A 219 3.60 -18.20 14.94
C GLU A 219 2.40 -18.11 13.99
N THR A 220 1.32 -17.43 14.38
CA THR A 220 0.16 -17.19 13.52
C THR A 220 0.54 -16.39 12.27
N ASP A 221 -0.07 -16.70 11.14
CA ASP A 221 -0.05 -15.91 9.90
C ASP A 221 -1.43 -15.30 9.55
N HIS A 222 -2.43 -15.55 10.39
CA HIS A 222 -3.79 -15.06 10.18
C HIS A 222 -3.88 -13.52 10.37
N PRO A 223 -4.29 -12.73 9.34
CA PRO A 223 -4.37 -11.26 9.39
C PRO A 223 -5.18 -10.71 10.57
N GLY A 224 -6.43 -11.18 10.69
CA GLY A 224 -7.37 -10.70 11.72
C GLY A 224 -6.88 -10.98 13.14
N ALA A 225 -6.37 -12.19 13.41
CA ALA A 225 -5.75 -12.54 14.68
C ALA A 225 -4.58 -11.60 15.03
N ARG A 226 -3.60 -11.43 14.13
CA ARG A 226 -2.46 -10.51 14.36
C ARG A 226 -2.91 -9.08 14.64
N PHE A 227 -3.87 -8.56 13.87
CA PHE A 227 -4.45 -7.23 14.10
C PHE A 227 -5.04 -7.09 15.50
N ASN A 228 -5.87 -8.05 15.91
CA ASN A 228 -6.50 -8.06 17.23
C ASN A 228 -5.47 -8.23 18.36
N TYR A 229 -4.44 -9.05 18.19
CA TYR A 229 -3.35 -9.20 19.16
C TYR A 229 -2.55 -7.92 19.32
N ILE A 230 -2.24 -7.21 18.23
CA ILE A 230 -1.60 -5.88 18.31
C ILE A 230 -2.49 -4.91 19.09
N LYS A 231 -3.80 -4.88 18.81
CA LYS A 231 -4.76 -4.04 19.56
C LYS A 231 -4.93 -4.45 21.04
N CYS A 232 -4.66 -5.71 21.39
CA CYS A 232 -4.56 -6.13 22.79
C CYS A 232 -3.28 -5.55 23.42
N LEU A 233 -2.14 -5.72 22.75
CA LEU A 233 -0.84 -5.25 23.23
C LEU A 233 -0.81 -3.73 23.44
N THR A 234 -1.51 -2.94 22.60
CA THR A 234 -1.63 -1.48 22.81
C THR A 234 -2.39 -1.11 24.08
N GLN A 235 -3.20 -2.01 24.64
CA GLN A 235 -3.91 -1.81 25.91
C GLN A 235 -3.12 -2.31 27.13
N MET A 236 -2.07 -3.11 26.93
CA MET A 236 -1.21 -3.67 27.98
C MET A 236 -0.01 -2.76 28.31
N PRO A 237 0.66 -2.90 29.47
CA PRO A 237 1.90 -2.18 29.77
C PRO A 237 3.02 -2.40 28.73
N ALA A 238 3.99 -1.49 28.66
CA ALA A 238 5.07 -1.55 27.67
C ALA A 238 5.91 -2.84 27.77
N ASP A 239 6.11 -3.37 28.98
CA ASP A 239 6.82 -4.64 29.21
C ASP A 239 6.18 -5.83 28.48
N SER A 240 4.85 -5.82 28.31
CA SER A 240 4.15 -6.85 27.54
C SER A 240 4.45 -6.75 26.05
N ILE A 241 4.62 -5.53 25.52
CA ILE A 241 5.01 -5.30 24.13
C ILE A 241 6.44 -5.78 23.92
N ILE A 242 7.38 -5.44 24.83
CA ILE A 242 8.78 -5.84 24.77
C ILE A 242 8.91 -7.37 24.65
N GLN A 243 8.16 -8.12 25.46
CA GLN A 243 8.13 -9.59 25.40
C GLN A 243 7.69 -10.15 24.03
N MET A 244 6.94 -9.37 23.25
CA MET A 244 6.41 -9.76 21.94
C MET A 244 7.20 -9.19 20.75
N ILE A 245 8.25 -8.37 20.96
CA ILE A 245 8.96 -7.66 19.88
C ILE A 245 9.45 -8.61 18.78
N LYS A 246 10.05 -9.74 19.15
CA LYS A 246 10.54 -10.74 18.18
C LYS A 246 9.41 -11.25 17.28
N SER A 247 8.24 -11.53 17.85
CA SER A 247 7.07 -12.01 17.12
C SER A 247 6.44 -10.89 16.29
N LEU A 248 6.33 -9.68 16.84
CA LEU A 248 5.86 -8.49 16.11
C LEU A 248 6.70 -8.23 14.87
N LYS A 249 8.03 -8.28 14.99
CA LYS A 249 8.94 -8.18 13.82
C LYS A 249 8.69 -9.27 12.80
N LYS A 250 8.48 -10.51 13.24
CA LYS A 250 8.15 -11.62 12.33
C LYS A 250 6.83 -11.35 11.59
N TRP A 251 5.83 -10.82 12.28
CA TRP A 251 4.53 -10.47 11.68
C TRP A 251 4.67 -9.33 10.68
N VAL A 252 5.42 -8.27 11.04
CA VAL A 252 5.77 -7.15 10.16
C VAL A 252 6.62 -7.60 8.96
N ASN A 253 7.42 -8.65 9.12
CA ASN A 253 8.26 -9.14 8.03
C ASN A 253 7.57 -10.09 7.07
N SER A 254 6.50 -10.75 7.51
CA SER A 254 5.68 -11.66 6.69
C SER A 254 4.46 -10.95 6.08
N GLN A 255 4.47 -9.62 6.02
CA GLN A 255 3.38 -8.83 5.45
C GLN A 255 3.32 -8.97 3.93
N ILE A 256 2.49 -9.89 3.45
CA ILE A 256 2.01 -9.86 2.07
C ILE A 256 0.54 -9.44 2.15
N ASN A 257 0.19 -8.26 1.60
CA ASN A 257 -1.18 -7.76 1.42
C ASN A 257 -2.02 -7.53 2.70
N TYR A 258 -1.46 -6.92 3.76
CA TYR A 258 -2.31 -6.52 4.89
C TYR A 258 -3.07 -5.21 4.64
N PRO A 259 -4.29 -5.08 5.19
CA PRO A 259 -5.05 -3.83 5.11
C PRO A 259 -4.33 -2.69 5.86
N PRO A 260 -4.50 -1.42 5.46
CA PRO A 260 -3.90 -0.26 6.12
C PRO A 260 -4.14 -0.19 7.64
N SER A 261 -5.27 -0.73 8.11
CA SER A 261 -5.62 -0.83 9.53
C SER A 261 -4.57 -1.57 10.37
N PHE A 262 -3.89 -2.56 9.80
CA PHE A 262 -2.80 -3.27 10.47
C PHE A 262 -1.63 -2.33 10.79
N ASN A 263 -1.23 -1.52 9.81
CA ASN A 263 -0.14 -0.57 9.99
C ASN A 263 -0.51 0.52 10.99
N PHE A 264 -1.76 1.02 10.98
CA PHE A 264 -2.21 1.98 11.99
C PHE A 264 -2.25 1.40 13.41
N ALA A 265 -2.56 0.11 13.56
CA ALA A 265 -2.49 -0.54 14.88
C ALA A 265 -1.04 -0.62 15.39
N LEU A 266 -0.07 -0.87 14.52
CA LEU A 266 1.35 -0.82 14.87
C LEU A 266 1.81 0.59 15.24
N VAL A 267 1.29 1.62 14.58
CA VAL A 267 1.57 3.01 14.96
C VAL A 267 1.15 3.29 16.40
N ASP A 268 -0.04 2.86 16.81
CA ASP A 268 -0.50 3.04 18.19
C ASP A 268 0.43 2.33 19.19
N LEU A 269 1.00 1.19 18.81
CA LEU A 269 1.98 0.44 19.61
C LEU A 269 3.34 1.17 19.67
N VAL A 270 3.81 1.69 18.54
CA VAL A 270 5.03 2.51 18.46
C VAL A 270 4.92 3.76 19.34
N LEU A 271 3.82 4.50 19.25
CA LEU A 271 3.56 5.67 20.10
C LEU A 271 3.56 5.29 21.60
N LYS A 272 3.05 4.10 21.93
CA LYS A 272 3.12 3.59 23.30
C LYS A 272 4.56 3.32 23.74
N LEU A 273 5.40 2.71 22.90
CA LEU A 273 6.81 2.50 23.22
C LEU A 273 7.58 3.83 23.37
N ILE A 274 7.31 4.81 22.50
CA ILE A 274 7.86 6.17 22.60
C ILE A 274 7.47 6.78 23.94
N SER A 275 6.18 6.80 24.31
CA SER A 275 5.71 7.38 25.57
C SER A 275 6.36 6.74 26.81
N ASN A 276 6.76 5.48 26.75
CA ASN A 276 7.42 4.74 27.84
C ASN A 276 8.95 4.74 27.80
N ASN A 277 9.59 5.49 26.89
CA ASN A 277 11.05 5.59 26.75
C ASN A 277 11.75 4.24 26.47
N VAL A 278 11.07 3.31 25.81
CA VAL A 278 11.66 2.03 25.39
C VAL A 278 12.33 2.27 24.05
N GLU A 279 13.66 2.41 24.03
CA GLU A 279 14.38 2.91 22.85
C GLU A 279 14.87 1.81 21.90
N GLU A 280 15.57 0.78 22.41
CA GLU A 280 16.21 -0.24 21.56
C GLU A 280 15.19 -1.04 20.75
N GLU A 281 14.18 -1.57 21.44
CA GLU A 281 13.10 -2.36 20.84
C GLU A 281 12.20 -1.53 19.91
N LEU A 282 12.01 -0.24 20.23
CA LEU A 282 11.27 0.70 19.39
C LEU A 282 11.92 0.85 18.03
N PHE A 283 13.22 1.19 17.99
CA PHE A 283 13.92 1.39 16.73
C PHE A 283 14.08 0.09 15.94
N ASP A 284 14.19 -1.06 16.60
CA ASP A 284 14.21 -2.36 15.93
C ASP A 284 12.87 -2.72 15.26
N LEU A 285 11.74 -2.41 15.94
CA LEU A 285 10.40 -2.57 15.37
C LEU A 285 10.12 -1.58 14.24
N ILE A 286 10.39 -0.29 14.47
CA ILE A 286 10.26 0.77 13.46
C ILE A 286 11.09 0.42 12.23
N ASN A 287 12.35 0.00 12.39
CA ASN A 287 13.17 -0.41 11.26
C ASN A 287 12.54 -1.61 10.51
N SER A 288 11.87 -2.54 11.19
CA SER A 288 11.15 -3.62 10.51
C SER A 288 9.93 -3.12 9.72
N MET A 289 9.23 -2.10 10.24
CA MET A 289 8.06 -1.48 9.61
C MET A 289 8.40 -0.62 8.40
N TYR A 290 9.52 0.12 8.46
CA TYR A 290 9.87 1.14 7.47
C TYR A 290 11.10 0.82 6.64
N ALA A 291 11.81 -0.28 6.94
CA ALA A 291 12.87 -0.75 6.06
C ALA A 291 12.25 -0.99 4.69
N ILE A 292 12.70 -0.19 3.74
CA ILE A 292 12.42 -0.45 2.34
C ILE A 292 13.10 -1.79 2.06
N LYS A 293 12.32 -2.84 1.75
CA LYS A 293 12.85 -4.18 1.49
C LYS A 293 13.20 -4.32 0.03
N GLU A 294 14.23 -5.12 -0.27
CA GLU A 294 14.57 -5.44 -1.66
C GLU A 294 13.39 -6.06 -2.41
N GLU A 295 12.49 -6.79 -1.75
CA GLU A 295 11.30 -7.39 -2.39
C GLU A 295 10.29 -6.33 -2.85
N ILE A 296 10.05 -5.30 -2.04
CA ILE A 296 9.22 -4.12 -2.40
C ILE A 296 9.84 -3.44 -3.62
N LEU A 297 11.17 -3.31 -3.62
CA LEU A 297 11.91 -2.67 -4.71
C LEU A 297 12.17 -3.60 -5.92
N LYS A 298 12.03 -4.93 -5.78
CA LYS A 298 12.14 -5.92 -6.88
C LYS A 298 10.86 -5.98 -7.69
N ASN A 299 9.72 -5.65 -7.11
CA ASN A 299 8.50 -5.40 -7.89
C ASN A 299 8.70 -4.21 -8.84
N ASP A 300 9.32 -3.14 -8.34
CA ASP A 300 9.76 -1.96 -9.10
C ASP A 300 10.85 -2.33 -10.16
N GLU A 301 11.81 -3.20 -9.82
CA GLU A 301 12.87 -3.67 -10.74
C GLU A 301 12.38 -4.68 -11.80
N ASN A 302 11.40 -5.54 -11.49
CA ASN A 302 10.77 -6.42 -12.48
C ASN A 302 9.87 -5.64 -13.44
N LEU A 303 9.21 -4.57 -12.97
CA LEU A 303 8.57 -3.59 -13.84
C LEU A 303 9.61 -2.96 -14.75
N LYS A 304 10.71 -2.46 -14.19
CA LYS A 304 11.81 -1.87 -14.96
C LYS A 304 12.40 -2.84 -15.99
N LYS A 305 12.57 -4.13 -15.66
CA LYS A 305 13.11 -5.13 -16.58
C LYS A 305 12.12 -5.50 -17.69
N LYS A 306 10.82 -5.56 -17.39
CA LYS A 306 9.76 -5.68 -18.42
C LYS A 306 9.71 -4.44 -19.30
N MET A 307 9.86 -3.24 -18.72
CA MET A 307 9.96 -1.99 -19.46
C MET A 307 11.19 -1.99 -20.37
N ASP A 308 12.36 -2.39 -19.87
CA ASP A 308 13.61 -2.51 -20.63
C ASP A 308 13.49 -3.55 -21.77
N GLU A 309 12.83 -4.68 -21.56
CA GLU A 309 12.53 -5.68 -22.62
C GLU A 309 11.54 -5.16 -23.68
N ILE A 310 10.58 -4.33 -23.28
CA ILE A 310 9.65 -3.62 -24.19
C ILE A 310 10.39 -2.52 -24.96
N PHE A 311 11.32 -1.81 -24.31
CA PHE A 311 12.18 -0.80 -24.91
C PHE A 311 13.10 -1.42 -25.97
N ASP A 312 13.78 -2.54 -25.66
CA ASP A 312 14.69 -3.20 -26.60
C ASP A 312 13.95 -3.75 -27.83
N LYS A 313 12.76 -4.35 -27.65
CA LYS A 313 11.92 -4.83 -28.77
C LYS A 313 11.35 -3.72 -29.64
N ARG A 314 11.09 -2.53 -29.11
CA ARG A 314 10.67 -1.35 -29.91
C ARG A 314 11.85 -0.66 -30.58
N TRP A 315 13.03 -0.69 -29.96
CA TRP A 315 14.28 -0.18 -30.53
C TRP A 315 14.70 -0.92 -31.80
N GLU A 316 14.53 -2.25 -31.85
CA GLU A 316 14.81 -3.05 -33.04
C GLU A 316 13.82 -2.81 -34.20
N ASN A 317 12.61 -2.32 -33.92
CA ASN A 317 11.55 -2.13 -34.91
C ASN A 317 11.45 -0.71 -35.50
N GLY A 318 12.37 0.20 -35.17
CA GLY A 318 12.52 1.49 -35.85
C GLY A 318 11.42 2.55 -35.62
N ASN A 319 10.39 2.25 -34.82
CA ASN A 319 9.35 3.21 -34.44
C ASN A 319 9.79 3.95 -33.16
N ILE A 320 10.47 5.09 -33.34
CA ILE A 320 10.71 6.04 -32.26
C ILE A 320 10.01 7.34 -32.64
N ASP A 321 8.75 7.47 -32.24
CA ASP A 321 8.17 8.75 -31.90
C ASP A 321 8.50 9.08 -30.43
N GLN A 322 8.76 10.37 -30.18
CA GLN A 322 9.24 10.95 -28.93
C GLN A 322 8.29 10.73 -27.72
N TYR A 323 7.13 10.12 -27.98
CA TYR A 323 6.10 9.71 -27.04
C TYR A 323 6.43 8.47 -26.21
N GLY A 324 7.42 7.69 -26.63
CA GLY A 324 7.92 6.55 -25.86
C GLY A 324 8.62 6.91 -24.55
N MET A 325 8.73 8.19 -24.16
CA MET A 325 9.22 8.59 -22.83
C MET A 325 8.10 9.09 -21.90
N ASN A 326 6.95 9.50 -22.44
CA ASN A 326 5.83 10.02 -21.63
C ASN A 326 4.77 8.95 -21.33
N SER A 327 4.54 7.96 -22.21
CA SER A 327 3.56 6.89 -21.94
C SER A 327 4.04 5.85 -20.91
N LEU A 328 5.35 5.72 -20.71
CA LEU A 328 5.92 4.87 -19.65
C LEU A 328 5.72 5.40 -18.22
N TYR A 329 5.16 6.60 -18.06
CA TYR A 329 4.78 7.16 -16.77
C TYR A 329 3.26 7.15 -16.51
N GLN A 330 2.42 6.69 -17.45
CA GLN A 330 0.96 6.86 -17.31
C GLN A 330 0.10 5.65 -17.70
N GLU A 331 0.60 4.68 -18.47
CA GLU A 331 -0.23 3.53 -18.90
C GLU A 331 0.30 2.20 -18.36
N ASP A 332 0.12 1.96 -17.05
CA ASP A 332 0.05 0.62 -16.45
C ASP A 332 -0.64 0.70 -15.06
N LEU A 333 -1.91 1.12 -15.07
CA LEU A 333 -2.77 1.40 -13.90
C LEU A 333 -3.17 0.18 -13.04
N GLY A 334 -2.55 -0.99 -13.24
CA GLY A 334 -2.68 -2.13 -12.33
C GLY A 334 -1.68 -2.09 -11.16
N GLY A 335 -0.46 -1.58 -11.40
CA GLY A 335 0.61 -1.48 -10.40
C GLY A 335 0.64 -0.13 -9.66
N GLU A 336 0.31 0.96 -10.36
CA GLU A 336 0.37 2.32 -9.78
C GLU A 336 -0.59 2.55 -8.61
N PHE A 337 -1.77 1.90 -8.59
CA PHE A 337 -2.73 2.14 -7.52
C PHE A 337 -2.24 1.54 -6.19
N GLN A 338 -1.59 0.36 -6.24
CA GLN A 338 -0.95 -0.23 -5.07
C GLN A 338 0.24 0.61 -4.62
N GLU A 339 1.15 1.00 -5.52
CA GLU A 339 2.32 1.81 -5.17
C GLU A 339 1.95 3.21 -4.63
N LYS A 340 0.98 3.92 -5.23
CA LYS A 340 0.49 5.22 -4.73
C LYS A 340 -0.19 5.06 -3.36
N SER A 341 -0.96 4.00 -3.15
CA SER A 341 -1.56 3.70 -1.84
C SER A 341 -0.50 3.37 -0.78
N GLU A 342 0.58 2.69 -1.16
CA GLU A 342 1.68 2.33 -0.28
C GLU A 342 2.53 3.55 0.09
N VAL A 343 2.87 4.42 -0.88
CA VAL A 343 3.59 5.68 -0.66
C VAL A 343 2.78 6.62 0.25
N TYR A 344 1.47 6.75 0.01
CA TYR A 344 0.58 7.53 0.86
C TYR A 344 0.47 6.95 2.28
N THR A 345 0.31 5.64 2.40
CA THR A 345 0.26 4.95 3.70
C THR A 345 1.57 5.12 4.45
N TYR A 346 2.71 4.99 3.77
CA TYR A 346 4.04 5.18 4.35
C TYR A 346 4.22 6.60 4.90
N GLU A 347 3.88 7.62 4.11
CA GLU A 347 3.93 9.01 4.57
C GLU A 347 2.97 9.26 5.74
N SER A 348 1.72 8.80 5.65
CA SER A 348 0.70 8.99 6.68
C SER A 348 1.13 8.42 8.01
N ILE A 349 1.78 7.26 7.97
CA ILE A 349 2.35 6.63 9.15
C ILE A 349 3.51 7.46 9.71
N ILE A 350 4.48 7.85 8.89
CA ILE A 350 5.62 8.67 9.34
C ILE A 350 5.11 9.96 9.98
N ARG A 351 4.20 10.68 9.32
CA ARG A 351 3.61 11.93 9.86
C ARG A 351 2.94 11.73 11.21
N LYS A 352 2.36 10.56 11.48
CA LYS A 352 1.71 10.26 12.76
C LYS A 352 2.71 9.97 13.89
N ILE A 353 3.87 9.38 13.60
CA ILE A 353 4.87 9.03 14.65
C ILE A 353 5.98 10.06 14.81
N LEU A 354 6.27 10.84 13.77
CA LEU A 354 7.46 11.68 13.72
C LEU A 354 7.51 12.72 14.84
N PRO A 355 6.43 13.46 15.18
CA PRO A 355 6.48 14.47 16.24
C PRO A 355 6.95 13.92 17.59
N ASP A 356 6.34 12.82 18.05
CA ASP A 356 6.73 12.18 19.31
C ASP A 356 8.13 11.56 19.24
N LEU A 357 8.50 11.02 18.07
CA LEU A 357 9.79 10.38 17.86
C LEU A 357 10.95 11.40 17.90
N ILE A 358 10.81 12.56 17.26
CA ILE A 358 11.84 13.60 17.24
C ILE A 358 11.92 14.37 18.55
N GLU A 359 10.80 14.53 19.25
CA GLU A 359 10.79 15.14 20.58
C GLU A 359 11.59 14.32 21.57
N LYS A 360 11.47 12.98 21.52
CA LYS A 360 12.17 12.09 22.45
C LYS A 360 13.55 11.64 21.99
N PHE A 361 13.71 11.32 20.71
CA PHE A 361 14.91 10.67 20.17
C PHE A 361 15.40 11.34 18.87
N PRO A 362 15.74 12.64 18.87
CA PRO A 362 16.00 13.39 17.64
C PRO A 362 17.15 12.81 16.79
N ILE A 363 18.29 12.45 17.41
CA ILE A 363 19.45 11.92 16.67
C ILE A 363 19.20 10.52 16.14
N LYS A 364 18.64 9.60 16.95
CA LYS A 364 18.33 8.24 16.47
C LYS A 364 17.23 8.23 15.40
N SER A 365 16.28 9.15 15.49
CA SER A 365 15.31 9.39 14.42
C SER A 365 16.00 9.74 13.12
N LEU A 366 16.92 10.72 13.17
CA LEU A 366 17.70 11.13 11.99
C LEU A 366 18.50 9.94 11.43
N GLU A 367 19.24 9.22 12.28
CA GLU A 367 20.04 8.05 11.88
C GLU A 367 19.19 7.01 11.13
N LEU A 368 18.03 6.65 11.67
CA LEU A 368 17.10 5.70 11.06
C LEU A 368 16.67 6.14 9.65
N PHE A 369 16.19 7.37 9.51
CA PHE A 369 15.66 7.84 8.23
C PHE A 369 16.78 8.07 7.21
N LEU A 370 17.97 8.51 7.64
CA LEU A 370 19.14 8.61 6.76
C LEU A 370 19.63 7.23 6.31
N LYS A 371 19.61 6.22 7.17
CA LYS A 371 19.93 4.83 6.81
C LYS A 371 18.97 4.29 5.73
N ASN A 372 17.67 4.50 5.91
CA ASN A 372 16.65 4.10 4.93
C ASN A 372 16.78 4.89 3.62
N LEU A 373 17.08 6.18 3.69
CA LEU A 373 17.35 7.01 2.51
C LEU A 373 18.58 6.51 1.74
N ASN A 374 19.67 6.19 2.44
CA ASN A 374 20.89 5.67 1.83
C ASN A 374 20.64 4.32 1.16
N PHE A 375 19.90 3.42 1.83
CA PHE A 375 19.50 2.16 1.25
C PHE A 375 18.69 2.36 -0.04
N SER A 376 17.68 3.23 0.00
CA SER A 376 16.85 3.56 -1.16
C SER A 376 17.69 4.11 -2.32
N ILE A 377 18.55 5.09 -2.06
CA ILE A 377 19.44 5.68 -3.07
C ILE A 377 20.33 4.60 -3.70
N ASN A 378 20.96 3.75 -2.89
CA ASN A 378 21.87 2.72 -3.42
C ASN A 378 21.15 1.62 -4.19
N PHE A 379 19.91 1.29 -3.81
CA PHE A 379 19.10 0.33 -4.57
C PHE A 379 18.82 0.83 -5.99
N PHE A 380 18.42 2.10 -6.16
CA PHE A 380 18.16 2.65 -7.50
C PHE A 380 19.44 2.83 -8.32
N LEU A 381 20.60 2.85 -7.67
CA LEU A 381 21.91 3.09 -8.27
C LEU A 381 22.77 1.81 -8.38
N LYS A 382 22.17 0.60 -8.39
CA LYS A 382 22.85 -0.72 -8.36
C LYS A 382 24.10 -0.90 -9.25
N ASN A 383 24.26 -0.11 -10.33
CA ASN A 383 25.40 -0.17 -11.25
C ASN A 383 26.34 1.05 -11.19
N LYS A 384 26.28 1.85 -10.14
CA LYS A 384 27.05 3.10 -10.03
C LYS A 384 28.49 2.85 -9.58
N ASP A 385 29.42 3.58 -10.20
CA ASP A 385 30.82 3.68 -9.73
C ASP A 385 30.81 4.19 -8.28
N LYS A 386 31.41 3.42 -7.36
CA LYS A 386 31.52 3.77 -5.93
C LYS A 386 32.15 5.15 -5.69
N ASN A 387 32.93 5.67 -6.66
CA ASN A 387 33.56 6.98 -6.57
C ASN A 387 32.69 8.13 -7.06
N ASN A 388 31.55 7.85 -7.70
CA ASN A 388 30.63 8.89 -8.15
C ASN A 388 29.71 9.29 -6.98
N ILE A 389 29.67 10.57 -6.63
CA ILE A 389 28.75 11.07 -5.58
C ILE A 389 27.35 11.34 -6.14
N ASP A 390 27.20 11.55 -7.45
CA ASP A 390 25.95 11.96 -8.09
C ASP A 390 24.88 10.86 -8.04
N ASP A 391 23.81 11.11 -7.29
CA ASP A 391 22.65 10.24 -7.14
C ASP A 391 21.42 10.72 -7.90
N HIS A 392 21.62 11.63 -8.86
CA HIS A 392 20.59 12.27 -9.67
C HIS A 392 19.57 13.08 -8.85
N SER A 393 19.86 13.39 -7.59
CA SER A 393 18.98 14.21 -6.73
C SER A 393 18.69 15.60 -7.29
N LEU A 394 19.61 16.17 -8.05
CA LEU A 394 19.43 17.47 -8.69
C LEU A 394 18.39 17.46 -9.82
N ILE A 395 18.09 16.28 -10.40
CA ILE A 395 17.13 16.15 -11.50
C ILE A 395 15.70 16.19 -10.97
N TRP A 396 15.39 15.40 -9.94
CA TRP A 396 14.01 15.24 -9.46
C TRP A 396 13.61 16.22 -8.35
N ARG A 397 14.57 16.90 -7.72
CA ARG A 397 14.30 18.03 -6.82
C ARG A 397 15.48 19.02 -6.82
N ARG A 398 15.33 20.12 -7.55
CA ARG A 398 16.41 21.09 -7.80
C ARG A 398 16.89 21.78 -6.53
N ASN A 399 15.96 22.13 -5.64
CA ASN A 399 16.26 22.64 -4.32
C ASN A 399 15.20 22.17 -3.31
N PHE A 400 15.54 22.15 -2.02
CA PHE A 400 14.65 21.67 -0.96
C PHE A 400 13.53 22.63 -0.57
N LYS A 401 13.51 23.86 -1.11
CA LYS A 401 12.37 24.78 -0.94
C LYS A 401 11.24 24.50 -1.95
N GLU A 402 11.56 23.81 -3.04
CA GLU A 402 10.58 23.38 -4.04
C GLU A 402 10.02 22.00 -3.68
N GLU A 403 8.76 21.79 -4.06
CA GLU A 403 8.14 20.47 -4.06
C GLU A 403 8.90 19.52 -5.00
N PRO A 404 9.03 18.23 -4.66
CA PRO A 404 9.60 17.25 -5.56
C PRO A 404 8.75 17.11 -6.83
N ILE A 405 9.38 16.74 -7.96
CA ILE A 405 8.66 16.49 -9.22
C ILE A 405 7.62 15.36 -9.06
N SER A 406 7.92 14.35 -8.24
CA SER A 406 7.00 13.27 -7.93
C SER A 406 7.16 12.81 -6.48
N LYS A 407 6.04 12.39 -5.89
CA LYS A 407 5.99 11.88 -4.52
C LYS A 407 6.41 10.42 -4.49
N THR A 408 7.59 10.16 -3.95
CA THR A 408 8.22 8.83 -3.83
C THR A 408 8.67 8.58 -2.40
N PHE A 409 8.96 7.32 -2.03
CA PHE A 409 9.58 6.99 -0.75
C PHE A 409 10.84 7.83 -0.46
N ARG A 410 11.68 8.07 -1.48
CA ARG A 410 12.87 8.93 -1.35
C ARG A 410 12.52 10.37 -1.00
N SER A 411 11.52 10.94 -1.67
CA SER A 411 11.08 12.31 -1.37
C SER A 411 10.56 12.44 0.06
N ILE A 412 9.74 11.48 0.52
CA ILE A 412 9.21 11.44 1.89
C ILE A 412 10.35 11.35 2.90
N LEU A 413 11.33 10.47 2.68
CA LEU A 413 12.49 10.33 3.56
C LEU A 413 13.34 11.60 3.63
N ILE A 414 13.46 12.34 2.53
CA ILE A 414 14.18 13.62 2.48
C ILE A 414 13.42 14.71 3.20
N ASP A 415 12.10 14.83 2.98
CA ASP A 415 11.25 15.76 3.72
C ASP A 415 11.28 15.46 5.23
N THR A 416 11.25 14.17 5.59
CA THR A 416 11.38 13.72 6.98
C THR A 416 12.74 14.12 7.57
N ALA A 417 13.84 13.90 6.84
CA ALA A 417 15.17 14.32 7.29
C ALA A 417 15.28 15.85 7.44
N ILE A 418 14.69 16.62 6.52
CA ILE A 418 14.61 18.08 6.59
C ILE A 418 13.85 18.51 7.86
N GLU A 419 12.70 17.91 8.13
CA GLU A 419 11.89 18.21 9.31
C GLU A 419 12.67 17.93 10.61
N ILE A 420 13.39 16.82 10.68
CA ILE A 420 14.23 16.47 11.84
C ILE A 420 15.38 17.47 12.00
N ILE A 421 16.08 17.84 10.92
CA ILE A 421 17.17 18.83 10.95
C ILE A 421 16.65 20.19 11.44
N LEU A 422 15.49 20.62 10.93
CA LEU A 422 14.84 21.86 11.36
C LEU A 422 14.43 21.79 12.83
N PHE A 423 13.88 20.66 13.29
CA PHE A 423 13.54 20.46 14.69
C PHE A 423 14.77 20.58 15.60
N ILE A 424 15.86 19.90 15.26
CA ILE A 424 17.11 19.92 16.04
C ILE A 424 17.68 21.34 16.11
N GLY A 425 17.83 22.01 14.96
CA GLY A 425 18.41 23.35 14.91
C GLY A 425 17.55 24.43 15.58
N ASN A 426 16.23 24.23 15.68
CA ASN A 426 15.33 25.17 16.35
C ASN A 426 15.16 24.88 17.85
N ASN A 427 15.04 23.61 18.24
CA ASN A 427 14.58 23.23 19.59
C ASN A 427 15.67 22.59 20.46
N VAL A 428 16.69 21.95 19.89
CA VAL A 428 17.71 21.19 20.65
C VAL A 428 19.11 21.48 20.08
N LYS A 429 19.52 22.75 20.17
CA LYS A 429 20.68 23.31 19.45
C LYS A 429 22.00 22.69 19.87
N GLU A 430 22.08 22.22 21.12
CA GLU A 430 23.28 21.65 21.73
C GLU A 430 23.72 20.36 21.01
N ILE A 431 22.77 19.63 20.43
CA ILE A 431 23.03 18.37 19.72
C ILE A 431 23.14 18.53 18.20
N PHE A 432 23.03 19.74 17.67
CA PHE A 432 23.14 20.02 16.23
C PHE A 432 24.43 19.46 15.58
N PRO A 433 25.62 19.52 16.22
CA PRO A 433 26.82 18.89 15.67
C PRO A 433 26.68 17.39 15.43
N TYR A 434 25.94 16.67 16.28
CA TYR A 434 25.71 15.23 16.08
C TYR A 434 24.84 14.96 14.86
N ALA A 435 23.86 15.81 14.56
CA ALA A 435 23.06 15.68 13.34
C ALA A 435 23.91 15.80 12.07
N ILE A 436 24.90 16.71 12.08
CA ILE A 436 25.85 16.86 10.98
C ILE A 436 26.75 15.62 10.86
N LEU A 437 27.21 15.06 11.97
CA LEU A 437 28.00 13.82 11.96
C LEU A 437 27.21 12.65 11.36
N GLU A 438 25.91 12.56 11.63
CA GLU A 438 25.03 11.53 11.02
C GLU A 438 24.92 11.69 9.50
N LEU A 439 24.78 12.92 8.99
CA LEU A 439 24.76 13.19 7.55
C LEU A 439 26.08 12.80 6.87
N GLN A 440 27.21 13.08 7.53
CA GLN A 440 28.55 12.82 7.02
C GLN A 440 28.93 11.33 6.94
N LYS A 441 28.12 10.43 7.52
CA LYS A 441 28.31 8.97 7.36
C LYS A 441 28.10 8.51 5.92
N TYR A 442 27.42 9.30 5.08
CA TYR A 442 27.05 8.94 3.72
C TYR A 442 27.68 9.90 2.69
N ASN A 443 28.04 9.38 1.52
CA ASN A 443 28.81 10.13 0.51
C ASN A 443 28.00 10.52 -0.74
N ASN A 444 26.73 10.13 -0.82
CA ASN A 444 25.87 10.49 -1.96
C ASN A 444 25.52 11.99 -1.91
N LEU A 445 25.32 12.58 -3.08
CA LEU A 445 25.06 14.02 -3.24
C LEU A 445 23.86 14.51 -2.41
N THR A 446 22.82 13.70 -2.23
CA THR A 446 21.67 14.03 -1.37
C THR A 446 22.08 14.37 0.07
N PHE A 447 23.03 13.64 0.66
CA PHE A 447 23.48 13.88 2.03
C PHE A 447 24.30 15.16 2.14
N ILE A 448 25.15 15.44 1.14
CA ILE A 448 25.88 16.71 1.03
C ILE A 448 24.90 17.88 0.90
N ARG A 449 23.80 17.69 0.18
CA ARG A 449 22.73 18.69 0.05
C ARG A 449 22.00 18.91 1.37
N LEU A 450 21.67 17.84 2.11
CA LEU A 450 21.04 17.93 3.44
C LEU A 450 21.97 18.63 4.45
N GLU A 451 23.27 18.32 4.42
CA GLU A 451 24.29 18.99 5.22
C GLU A 451 24.37 20.48 4.88
N SER A 452 24.41 20.81 3.58
CA SER A 452 24.43 22.19 3.11
C SER A 452 23.15 22.96 3.48
N PHE A 453 22.00 22.28 3.42
CA PHE A 453 20.72 22.82 3.88
C PHE A 453 20.76 23.16 5.37
N ALA A 454 21.32 22.27 6.20
CA ALA A 454 21.47 22.51 7.64
C ALA A 454 22.34 23.76 7.90
N TYR A 455 23.47 23.89 7.19
CA TYR A 455 24.35 25.06 7.31
C TYR A 455 23.67 26.37 6.92
N ASN A 456 22.91 26.36 5.82
CA ASN A 456 22.19 27.56 5.35
C ASN A 456 21.08 27.99 6.31
N ASN A 457 20.38 27.06 6.96
CA ASN A 457 19.29 27.39 7.90
C ASN A 457 19.81 27.75 9.30
N PHE A 458 20.97 27.20 9.71
CA PHE A 458 21.53 27.40 11.04
C PHE A 458 22.99 27.89 11.01
N PRO A 459 23.30 29.03 10.35
CA PRO A 459 24.68 29.47 10.13
C PRO A 459 25.44 29.69 11.45
N LYS A 460 24.76 30.19 12.49
CA LYS A 460 25.36 30.41 13.82
C LYS A 460 25.80 29.12 14.51
N LEU A 461 25.07 28.02 14.30
CA LEU A 461 25.41 26.71 14.87
C LEU A 461 26.48 25.99 14.04
N SER A 462 26.78 26.50 12.84
CA SER A 462 27.55 25.81 11.83
C SER A 462 28.99 26.33 11.68
N VAL A 463 29.33 27.47 12.28
CA VAL A 463 30.64 28.14 12.11
C VAL A 463 31.82 27.18 12.32
N ASP A 464 31.85 26.50 13.47
CA ASP A 464 32.96 25.58 13.81
C ASP A 464 32.98 24.31 12.94
N LEU A 465 31.83 23.91 12.41
CA LEU A 465 31.69 22.76 11.52
C LEU A 465 32.19 23.12 10.12
N ILE A 466 31.80 24.29 9.60
CA ILE A 466 32.23 24.82 8.31
C ILE A 466 33.76 24.96 8.26
N ASN A 467 34.37 25.44 9.35
CA ASN A 467 35.81 25.56 9.52
C ASN A 467 36.56 24.21 9.47
N LYS A 468 35.86 23.07 9.44
CA LYS A 468 36.43 21.72 9.39
C LYS A 468 36.04 20.96 8.12
N ILE A 469 35.24 21.53 7.22
CA ILE A 469 34.77 20.83 6.03
C ILE A 469 35.93 20.58 5.04
N GLU A 470 36.15 19.30 4.73
CA GLU A 470 37.09 18.86 3.70
C GLU A 470 36.37 18.46 2.41
N LEU A 471 36.15 19.42 1.51
CA LEU A 471 35.55 19.13 0.20
C LEU A 471 36.57 18.58 -0.80
N LYS A 472 36.18 17.51 -1.49
CA LYS A 472 36.93 16.89 -2.60
C LYS A 472 36.50 17.47 -3.95
N THR A 473 37.33 17.23 -4.97
CA THR A 473 37.10 17.64 -6.38
C THR A 473 35.71 17.28 -6.91
N GLU A 474 35.14 16.15 -6.49
CA GLU A 474 33.81 15.70 -6.92
C GLU A 474 32.68 16.65 -6.45
N HIS A 475 32.78 17.20 -5.24
CA HIS A 475 31.83 18.19 -4.71
C HIS A 475 31.84 19.48 -5.53
N PHE A 476 33.02 19.88 -6.00
CA PHE A 476 33.17 21.13 -6.76
C PHE A 476 32.51 21.08 -8.14
N LYS A 477 32.24 19.88 -8.67
CA LYS A 477 31.63 19.71 -10.00
C LYS A 477 30.20 20.23 -10.07
N THR A 478 29.46 20.09 -8.97
CA THR A 478 28.01 20.33 -8.93
C THR A 478 27.65 21.63 -8.23
N ILE A 479 28.62 22.45 -7.78
CA ILE A 479 28.33 23.69 -7.02
C ILE A 479 27.41 24.65 -7.77
N ASP A 480 27.54 24.76 -9.09
CA ASP A 480 26.71 25.66 -9.90
C ASP A 480 25.34 25.07 -10.30
N GLU A 481 25.03 23.86 -9.83
CA GLU A 481 23.76 23.16 -10.05
C GLU A 481 23.06 22.83 -8.71
N ASN A 482 23.84 22.63 -7.64
CA ASN A 482 23.41 22.34 -6.29
C ASN A 482 23.08 23.64 -5.55
N TYR A 483 21.79 23.95 -5.46
CA TYR A 483 21.29 25.15 -4.80
C TYR A 483 21.73 25.27 -3.34
N GLU A 484 21.66 24.16 -2.58
CA GLU A 484 22.03 24.18 -1.17
C GLU A 484 23.52 24.49 -0.99
N LEU A 485 24.41 23.78 -1.70
CA LEU A 485 25.85 23.97 -1.58
C LEU A 485 26.30 25.33 -2.13
N PHE A 486 25.65 25.83 -3.18
CA PHE A 486 25.90 27.16 -3.74
C PHE A 486 25.79 28.24 -2.66
N HIS A 487 24.72 28.21 -1.86
CA HIS A 487 24.48 29.23 -0.83
C HIS A 487 25.42 29.13 0.36
N VAL A 488 25.93 27.93 0.67
CA VAL A 488 26.99 27.76 1.68
C VAL A 488 28.27 28.46 1.21
N PHE A 489 28.66 28.28 -0.06
CA PHE A 489 29.81 28.98 -0.63
C PHE A 489 29.59 30.49 -0.69
N ASP A 490 28.40 30.95 -1.08
CA ASP A 490 28.09 32.39 -1.13
C ASP A 490 28.17 33.09 0.22
N SER A 491 27.79 32.39 1.29
CA SER A 491 27.69 32.99 2.63
C SER A 491 28.92 32.74 3.50
N CYS A 492 29.65 31.65 3.27
CA CYS A 492 30.65 31.15 4.22
C CYS A 492 32.01 30.82 3.59
N PHE A 493 32.33 31.31 2.39
CA PHE A 493 33.58 30.91 1.71
C PHE A 493 34.84 31.14 2.55
N GLU A 494 34.93 32.31 3.21
CA GLU A 494 36.07 32.69 4.07
C GLU A 494 36.24 31.81 5.30
N GLN A 495 35.16 31.14 5.74
CA GLN A 495 35.17 30.26 6.91
C GLN A 495 35.74 28.88 6.56
N PHE A 496 35.66 28.43 5.30
CA PHE A 496 36.24 27.14 4.95
C PHE A 496 37.75 27.07 5.27
N PRO A 497 38.30 25.89 5.58
CA PRO A 497 39.74 25.73 5.72
C PRO A 497 40.49 26.30 4.52
N ASN A 498 41.63 26.98 4.75
CA ASN A 498 42.51 27.49 3.70
C ASN A 498 42.87 26.43 2.65
N LYS A 499 42.98 25.16 3.06
CA LYS A 499 43.19 24.00 2.18
C LYS A 499 42.02 23.81 1.20
N THR A 500 40.78 23.89 1.69
CA THR A 500 39.54 23.74 0.90
C THR A 500 39.36 24.93 -0.05
N GLN A 501 39.55 26.17 0.43
CA GLN A 501 39.49 27.37 -0.42
C GLN A 501 40.49 27.29 -1.58
N LYS A 502 41.77 26.99 -1.27
CA LYS A 502 42.82 26.82 -2.30
C LYS A 502 42.53 25.67 -3.26
N ALA A 503 41.98 24.56 -2.77
CA ALA A 503 41.59 23.44 -3.61
C ALA A 503 40.48 23.82 -4.60
N TYR A 504 39.51 24.61 -4.16
CA TYR A 504 38.42 25.09 -5.01
C TYR A 504 38.91 26.10 -6.05
N LEU A 505 39.70 27.10 -5.67
CA LEU A 505 40.29 28.05 -6.61
C LEU A 505 41.18 27.34 -7.64
N LYS A 506 42.01 26.38 -7.21
CA LYS A 506 42.81 25.54 -8.10
C LYS A 506 41.96 24.71 -9.06
N TYR A 507 40.80 24.24 -8.61
CA TYR A 507 39.84 23.52 -9.44
C TYR A 507 39.28 24.42 -10.55
N ILE A 508 38.85 25.64 -10.23
CA ILE A 508 38.38 26.65 -11.20
C ILE A 508 39.50 26.99 -12.20
N THR A 509 40.72 27.29 -11.72
CA THR A 509 41.86 27.63 -12.60
C THR A 509 42.22 26.50 -13.55
N LYS A 510 42.14 25.25 -13.09
CA LYS A 510 42.43 24.08 -13.95
C LYS A 510 41.43 23.97 -15.10
N GLY A 511 40.20 24.45 -14.91
CA GLY A 511 39.07 24.26 -15.82
C GLY A 511 38.68 22.78 -15.94
N VAL A 512 37.56 22.49 -16.61
CA VAL A 512 37.08 21.10 -16.81
C VAL A 512 37.94 20.36 -17.83
N LYS A 513 39.18 19.99 -17.48
CA LYS A 513 40.11 19.25 -18.36
C LYS A 513 39.54 17.91 -18.86
N LYS A 514 38.59 17.29 -18.15
CA LYS A 514 37.97 16.01 -18.51
C LYS A 514 36.83 16.12 -19.56
N GLN A 515 36.21 17.29 -19.75
CA GLN A 515 35.20 17.49 -20.79
C GLN A 515 35.79 17.52 -22.21
N LYS A 516 37.12 17.73 -22.35
CA LYS A 516 37.85 17.45 -23.60
C LYS A 516 37.62 16.03 -24.13
N LYS A 517 37.21 15.05 -23.30
CA LYS A 517 36.90 13.67 -23.71
C LYS A 517 35.41 13.42 -23.97
N ALA A 518 34.51 14.15 -23.29
CA ALA A 518 33.05 14.03 -23.41
C ALA A 518 32.47 14.88 -24.56
N LEU A 519 32.93 16.14 -24.71
CA LEU A 519 32.68 16.96 -25.90
C LEU A 519 33.28 16.31 -27.17
N ARG A 520 34.32 15.47 -27.02
CA ARG A 520 34.90 14.64 -28.09
C ARG A 520 34.13 13.34 -28.42
N LYS A 521 33.15 12.91 -27.59
CA LYS A 521 32.46 11.61 -27.76
C LYS A 521 30.95 11.68 -28.03
N SER A 522 30.19 12.68 -27.56
CA SER A 522 28.73 12.46 -27.51
C SER A 522 27.88 13.73 -27.42
N ARG A 523 27.65 14.39 -28.55
CA ARG A 523 26.26 14.79 -28.84
C ARG A 523 25.82 14.13 -30.15
N TRP A 524 25.66 12.82 -30.05
CA TRP A 524 24.71 11.99 -30.83
C TRP A 524 24.85 11.90 -32.36
N ASN A 525 26.00 12.20 -32.96
CA ASN A 525 26.17 11.92 -34.39
C ASN A 525 27.64 11.71 -34.76
N LYS A 526 27.96 10.60 -35.46
CA LYS A 526 29.30 10.35 -36.01
C LYS A 526 29.73 11.39 -37.05
N ASN A 527 28.78 12.20 -37.55
CA ASN A 527 28.97 13.13 -38.65
C ASN A 527 29.12 14.62 -38.25
N ARG A 528 29.20 14.98 -36.96
CA ARG A 528 29.43 16.38 -36.57
C ARG A 528 30.92 16.76 -36.59
N PRO A 529 31.27 17.96 -37.11
CA PRO A 529 32.66 18.43 -37.11
C PRO A 529 33.19 18.61 -35.69
N LYS A 530 34.51 18.41 -35.52
CA LYS A 530 35.21 18.65 -34.25
C LYS A 530 35.05 20.12 -33.86
N LEU A 531 34.71 20.38 -32.59
CA LEU A 531 34.63 21.73 -32.02
C LEU A 531 35.95 22.48 -32.21
N LYS A 532 35.85 23.75 -32.60
CA LYS A 532 37.00 24.65 -32.73
C LYS A 532 37.57 25.00 -31.37
N LYS A 533 38.83 25.44 -31.35
CA LYS A 533 39.52 25.84 -30.12
C LYS A 533 38.77 26.99 -29.42
N GLU A 534 38.27 27.97 -30.18
CA GLU A 534 37.53 29.10 -29.59
C GLU A 534 36.24 28.67 -28.87
N GLU A 535 35.55 27.65 -29.39
CA GLU A 535 34.32 27.13 -28.77
C GLU A 535 34.62 26.41 -27.46
N ILE A 536 35.72 25.67 -27.41
CA ILE A 536 36.19 24.99 -26.20
C ILE A 536 36.60 26.02 -25.15
N ASP A 537 37.35 27.05 -25.54
CA ASP A 537 37.79 28.11 -24.64
C ASP A 537 36.58 28.91 -24.11
N ARG A 538 35.56 29.15 -24.94
CA ARG A 538 34.28 29.75 -24.51
C ARG A 538 33.54 28.87 -23.49
N TYR A 539 33.48 27.56 -23.69
CA TYR A 539 32.88 26.63 -22.74
C TYR A 539 33.62 26.61 -21.40
N ILE A 540 34.95 26.58 -21.42
CA ILE A 540 35.78 26.63 -20.21
C ILE A 540 35.55 27.94 -19.47
N LYS A 541 35.57 29.07 -20.19
CA LYS A 541 35.30 30.38 -19.60
C LYS A 541 33.92 30.43 -18.95
N HIS A 542 32.89 29.97 -19.65
CA HIS A 542 31.53 29.92 -19.12
C HIS A 542 31.40 29.03 -17.88
N ASP A 543 32.04 27.85 -17.86
CA ASP A 543 32.08 26.98 -16.68
C ASP A 543 32.78 27.65 -15.50
N GLN A 544 33.91 28.33 -15.74
CA GLN A 544 34.62 29.09 -14.72
C GLN A 544 33.75 30.21 -14.16
N ILE A 545 33.09 31.00 -15.01
CA ILE A 545 32.17 32.07 -14.58
C ILE A 545 31.07 31.50 -13.66
N ARG A 546 30.44 30.40 -14.06
CA ARG A 546 29.40 29.73 -13.25
C ARG A 546 29.90 29.31 -11.87
N LYS A 547 31.11 28.77 -11.79
CA LYS A 547 31.75 28.35 -10.53
C LYS A 547 32.33 29.51 -9.71
N LEU A 548 32.62 30.64 -10.32
CA LEU A 548 33.04 31.85 -9.60
C LEU A 548 31.84 32.57 -8.97
N LYS A 549 30.65 32.42 -9.54
CA LYS A 549 29.40 33.05 -9.05
C LYS A 549 29.19 32.96 -7.53
N PRO A 550 29.22 31.77 -6.89
CA PRO A 550 28.97 31.71 -5.46
C PRO A 550 30.04 32.46 -4.66
N ILE A 551 31.30 32.48 -5.09
CA ILE A 551 32.37 33.08 -4.30
C ILE A 551 32.74 34.50 -4.76
N LYS A 552 31.88 35.15 -5.55
CA LYS A 552 32.20 36.44 -6.19
C LYS A 552 32.65 37.53 -5.21
N LYS A 553 32.12 37.50 -3.98
CA LYS A 553 32.39 38.48 -2.91
C LYS A 553 33.80 38.35 -2.33
N TYR A 554 34.46 37.22 -2.55
CA TYR A 554 35.72 36.83 -1.88
C TYR A 554 36.90 36.74 -2.84
N ILE A 555 36.72 37.17 -4.09
CA ILE A 555 37.75 37.07 -5.13
C ILE A 555 38.30 38.45 -5.47
N GLU A 556 39.62 38.53 -5.54
CA GLU A 556 40.34 39.72 -5.98
C GLU A 556 40.37 39.86 -7.51
N GLN A 557 40.37 41.10 -7.99
CA GLN A 557 40.42 41.43 -9.43
C GLN A 557 41.62 40.78 -10.14
N ASP A 558 42.77 40.65 -9.48
CA ASP A 558 43.97 40.02 -10.04
C ASP A 558 43.77 38.54 -10.37
N PHE A 559 42.96 37.83 -9.60
CA PHE A 559 42.62 36.45 -9.90
C PHE A 559 41.71 36.35 -11.15
N LEU A 560 40.75 37.25 -11.29
CA LEU A 560 39.86 37.33 -12.45
C LEU A 560 40.64 37.70 -13.73
N ASN A 561 41.57 38.65 -13.63
CA ASN A 561 42.46 39.04 -14.72
C ASN A 561 43.27 37.86 -15.26
N LYS A 562 43.77 36.97 -14.38
CA LYS A 562 44.48 35.74 -14.78
C LYS A 562 43.61 34.75 -15.56
N LEU A 563 42.30 34.78 -15.36
CA LEU A 563 41.33 33.94 -16.07
C LEU A 563 40.73 34.63 -17.31
N GLY A 564 40.99 35.92 -17.53
CA GLY A 564 40.36 36.71 -18.59
C GLY A 564 38.84 36.87 -18.39
N ILE A 565 38.39 36.89 -17.14
CA ILE A 565 36.98 37.06 -16.73
C ILE A 565 36.84 38.42 -16.03
N ASN A 566 35.70 39.09 -16.16
CA ASN A 566 35.38 40.30 -15.38
C ASN A 566 34.16 40.06 -14.45
N PHE A 567 33.94 40.97 -13.51
CA PHE A 567 32.83 40.84 -12.56
C PHE A 567 31.45 40.89 -13.22
N THR A 568 31.27 41.73 -14.25
CA THR A 568 29.99 41.85 -14.98
C THR A 568 29.57 40.52 -15.62
N GLU A 569 30.51 39.77 -16.21
CA GLU A 569 30.26 38.43 -16.76
C GLU A 569 29.77 37.45 -15.68
N ILE A 570 30.28 37.56 -14.45
CA ILE A 570 29.82 36.75 -13.32
C ILE A 570 28.41 37.15 -12.91
N GLU A 571 28.08 38.44 -12.91
CA GLU A 571 26.76 38.92 -12.49
C GLU A 571 25.64 38.55 -13.46
N GLU A 572 25.91 38.58 -14.76
CA GLU A 572 24.94 38.26 -15.81
C GLU A 572 24.52 36.77 -15.84
N VAL A 573 25.34 35.87 -15.28
CA VAL A 573 25.01 34.44 -15.26
C VAL A 573 23.87 34.16 -14.27
N ASN A 574 22.77 33.62 -14.81
CA ASN A 574 21.66 33.07 -14.05
C ASN A 574 21.77 31.53 -13.95
N LEU A 575 22.08 31.02 -12.76
CA LEU A 575 22.31 29.59 -12.51
C LEU A 575 21.03 28.79 -12.27
N PHE A 576 20.09 29.42 -11.57
CA PHE A 576 18.89 28.76 -11.06
C PHE A 576 17.61 29.13 -11.81
N GLU A 577 17.72 29.86 -12.93
CA GLU A 577 16.58 30.10 -13.81
C GLU A 577 15.94 28.77 -14.19
N LYS A 578 14.62 28.66 -14.05
CA LYS A 578 13.85 27.55 -14.61
C LYS A 578 13.95 27.68 -16.13
N LYS A 579 15.04 27.17 -16.70
CA LYS A 579 15.07 26.83 -18.11
C LYS A 579 14.12 25.66 -18.24
N GLY A 580 12.83 25.95 -18.35
CA GLY A 580 11.84 25.00 -18.78
C GLY A 580 12.29 24.51 -20.14
N VAL A 581 13.01 23.40 -20.16
CA VAL A 581 12.93 22.55 -21.33
C VAL A 581 11.48 22.08 -21.28
N VAL A 582 10.62 22.74 -22.05
CA VAL A 582 9.26 22.26 -22.27
C VAL A 582 9.43 20.94 -23.03
N PHE A 583 9.63 19.86 -22.28
CA PHE A 583 9.30 18.53 -22.74
C PHE A 583 7.79 18.47 -22.64
N GLY A 584 7.16 18.77 -23.76
CA GLY A 584 5.72 18.92 -23.84
C GLY A 584 5.30 18.97 -25.29
N THR A 585 4.16 18.34 -25.51
CA THR A 585 3.44 18.24 -26.76
C THR A 585 3.12 19.65 -27.27
N LYS A 586 3.72 20.09 -28.39
CA LYS A 586 3.44 21.44 -28.92
C LYS A 586 2.38 21.33 -30.02
N SER A 587 1.46 22.29 -30.00
CA SER A 587 0.50 22.45 -31.10
C SER A 587 1.19 23.03 -32.34
N PRO A 588 0.87 22.54 -33.55
CA PRO A 588 1.27 23.19 -34.80
C PRO A 588 0.56 24.55 -35.00
N LEU A 589 -0.55 24.79 -34.29
CA LEU A 589 -1.31 26.04 -34.35
C LEU A 589 -1.27 26.78 -33.01
N SER A 590 -1.03 28.08 -33.05
CA SER A 590 -1.21 28.94 -31.86
C SER A 590 -2.70 29.15 -31.56
N GLU A 591 -2.99 29.51 -30.30
CA GLU A 591 -4.33 29.87 -29.83
C GLU A 591 -5.01 30.91 -30.74
N THR A 592 -4.29 32.00 -31.05
CA THR A 592 -4.75 33.07 -31.96
C THR A 592 -5.07 32.58 -33.37
N THR A 593 -4.39 31.54 -33.85
CA THR A 593 -4.64 31.00 -35.18
C THR A 593 -5.92 30.17 -35.20
N ILE A 594 -6.13 29.35 -34.17
CA ILE A 594 -7.35 28.54 -34.01
C ILE A 594 -8.58 29.45 -33.82
N GLU A 595 -8.44 30.56 -33.10
CA GLU A 595 -9.54 31.54 -32.94
C GLU A 595 -9.99 32.17 -34.24
N ASN A 596 -9.03 32.44 -35.14
CA ASN A 596 -9.30 33.07 -36.43
C ASN A 596 -9.82 32.07 -37.48
N PHE A 597 -9.78 30.76 -37.21
CA PHE A 597 -10.34 29.75 -38.11
C PHE A 597 -11.87 29.74 -38.01
N THR A 598 -12.51 29.65 -39.17
CA THR A 598 -13.89 29.17 -39.25
C THR A 598 -13.97 27.72 -38.77
N MET A 599 -15.16 27.28 -38.33
CA MET A 599 -15.31 25.91 -37.83
C MET A 599 -15.05 24.88 -38.94
N GLU A 600 -15.40 25.20 -40.18
CA GLU A 600 -15.15 24.37 -41.35
C GLU A 600 -13.64 24.24 -41.63
N GLU A 601 -12.89 25.35 -41.55
CA GLU A 601 -11.42 25.33 -41.70
C GLU A 601 -10.75 24.54 -40.58
N LEU A 602 -11.25 24.66 -39.36
CA LEU A 602 -10.73 23.93 -38.21
C LEU A 602 -10.98 22.43 -38.34
N VAL A 603 -12.19 22.01 -38.70
CA VAL A 603 -12.53 20.60 -38.96
C VAL A 603 -11.67 20.04 -40.09
N ALA A 604 -11.55 20.77 -41.21
CA ALA A 604 -10.72 20.35 -42.32
C ALA A 604 -9.25 20.16 -41.90
N TYR A 605 -8.72 21.07 -41.08
CA TYR A 605 -7.36 20.94 -40.53
C TYR A 605 -7.22 19.71 -39.63
N LEU A 606 -8.17 19.49 -38.71
CA LEU A 606 -8.14 18.35 -37.78
C LEU A 606 -8.26 16.99 -38.48
N LEU A 607 -8.98 16.92 -39.60
CA LEU A 607 -9.13 15.71 -40.42
C LEU A 607 -7.86 15.37 -41.23
N ILE A 608 -7.08 16.37 -41.61
CA ILE A 608 -5.87 16.19 -42.43
C ILE A 608 -4.61 16.05 -41.56
N TYR A 609 -4.59 16.64 -40.36
CA TYR A 609 -3.43 16.61 -39.48
C TYR A 609 -3.21 15.21 -38.85
N ASP A 610 -2.14 14.55 -39.30
CA ASP A 610 -1.72 13.23 -38.83
C ASP A 610 -0.68 13.29 -37.69
N GLY A 611 0.08 14.38 -37.54
CA GLY A 611 1.06 14.57 -36.47
C GLY A 611 2.25 13.60 -36.46
N GLU A 612 2.30 12.62 -37.35
CA GLU A 612 3.30 11.52 -37.33
C GLU A 612 4.68 11.94 -37.87
N ASN A 613 4.75 13.07 -38.58
CA ASN A 613 5.96 13.50 -39.30
C ASN A 613 6.71 14.70 -38.66
N SER A 614 6.35 15.15 -37.45
CA SER A 614 6.99 16.30 -36.81
C SER A 614 7.59 15.95 -35.44
N PHE A 615 8.90 16.18 -35.29
CA PHE A 615 9.60 16.10 -34.00
C PHE A 615 9.21 17.24 -33.04
N ASP A 616 8.59 18.30 -33.56
CA ASP A 616 8.30 19.51 -32.78
C ASP A 616 6.83 19.65 -32.41
N PHE A 617 5.90 19.01 -33.13
CA PHE A 617 4.46 19.20 -32.98
C PHE A 617 3.66 17.91 -33.05
N ASP A 618 2.57 17.81 -32.31
CA ASP A 618 1.79 16.59 -32.23
C ASP A 618 0.30 16.80 -31.92
N LYS A 619 -0.46 15.69 -31.99
CA LYS A 619 -1.91 15.64 -31.81
C LYS A 619 -2.33 16.13 -30.41
N ILE A 620 -1.58 15.77 -29.36
CA ILE A 620 -1.90 16.14 -27.96
C ILE A 620 -1.69 17.64 -27.74
N GLY A 621 -0.63 18.20 -28.31
CA GLY A 621 -0.37 19.63 -28.25
C GLY A 621 -1.50 20.43 -28.89
N LEU A 622 -1.99 19.98 -30.05
CA LEU A 622 -3.15 20.58 -30.71
C LEU A 622 -4.43 20.42 -29.88
N GLY A 623 -4.67 19.24 -29.33
CA GLY A 623 -5.80 18.95 -28.42
C GLY A 623 -5.86 19.91 -27.24
N ARG A 624 -4.73 20.13 -26.56
CA ARG A 624 -4.63 21.09 -25.44
C ARG A 624 -4.89 22.53 -25.84
N GLN A 625 -4.56 22.92 -27.07
CA GLN A 625 -4.93 24.26 -27.57
C GLN A 625 -6.42 24.35 -27.87
N LEU A 626 -7.03 23.30 -28.43
CA LEU A 626 -8.48 23.23 -28.61
C LEU A 626 -9.20 23.36 -27.27
N GLU A 627 -8.77 22.62 -26.25
CA GLU A 627 -9.36 22.66 -24.90
C GLU A 627 -9.41 24.07 -24.31
N LYS A 628 -8.41 24.91 -24.60
CA LYS A 628 -8.36 26.33 -24.16
C LYS A 628 -9.28 27.25 -24.97
N ILE A 629 -9.52 26.92 -26.24
CA ILE A 629 -10.36 27.71 -27.15
C ILE A 629 -11.83 27.38 -27.01
N VAL A 630 -12.16 26.12 -26.73
CA VAL A 630 -13.55 25.65 -26.61
C VAL A 630 -14.38 26.50 -25.63
N PRO A 631 -13.88 26.89 -24.43
CA PRO A 631 -14.60 27.80 -23.56
C PRO A 631 -14.97 29.14 -24.19
N LYS A 632 -14.26 29.62 -25.22
CA LYS A 632 -14.55 30.92 -25.83
C LYS A 632 -15.73 30.87 -26.82
N LYS A 633 -16.01 29.69 -27.39
CA LYS A 633 -17.09 29.47 -28.37
C LYS A 633 -17.74 28.07 -28.23
N PRO A 634 -18.26 27.72 -27.06
CA PRO A 634 -18.55 26.32 -26.73
C PRO A 634 -19.72 25.73 -27.56
N ASN A 635 -20.72 26.53 -27.92
CA ASN A 635 -21.84 26.05 -28.74
C ASN A 635 -21.43 25.73 -30.19
N GLU A 636 -20.42 26.41 -30.74
CA GLU A 636 -19.87 26.08 -32.05
C GLU A 636 -19.19 24.71 -32.03
N PHE A 637 -18.44 24.41 -30.96
CA PHE A 637 -17.83 23.09 -30.79
C PHE A 637 -18.84 21.98 -30.49
N ILE A 638 -19.94 22.28 -29.78
CA ILE A 638 -21.04 21.34 -29.58
C ILE A 638 -21.71 21.02 -30.93
N SER A 639 -21.99 22.02 -31.77
CA SER A 639 -22.54 21.80 -33.11
C SER A 639 -21.59 20.97 -33.97
N MET A 640 -20.30 21.34 -33.99
CA MET A 640 -19.27 20.62 -34.73
C MET A 640 -19.17 19.15 -34.31
N LEU A 641 -19.24 18.86 -33.01
CA LEU A 641 -19.25 17.48 -32.52
C LEU A 641 -20.51 16.73 -32.96
N ASN A 642 -21.68 17.36 -32.97
CA ASN A 642 -22.91 16.73 -33.48
C ASN A 642 -22.81 16.37 -34.95
N ASP A 643 -22.27 17.28 -35.77
CA ASP A 643 -22.20 17.12 -37.23
C ASP A 643 -21.14 16.08 -37.63
N GLU A 644 -20.01 16.03 -36.91
CA GLU A 644 -18.83 15.27 -37.32
C GLU A 644 -18.48 14.10 -36.39
N LEU A 645 -19.35 13.72 -35.44
CA LEU A 645 -19.09 12.63 -34.47
C LEU A 645 -18.74 11.30 -35.15
N ASN A 646 -19.29 11.07 -36.34
CA ASN A 646 -19.07 9.85 -37.11
C ASN A 646 -17.72 9.82 -37.84
N GLN A 647 -16.92 10.89 -37.80
CA GLN A 647 -15.58 10.96 -38.40
C GLN A 647 -14.53 10.34 -37.47
N PRO A 648 -13.98 9.15 -37.78
CA PRO A 648 -13.06 8.47 -36.85
C PRO A 648 -11.77 9.25 -36.58
N LYS A 649 -11.36 10.11 -37.52
CA LYS A 649 -10.16 10.93 -37.39
C LYS A 649 -10.29 12.06 -36.36
N LEU A 650 -11.52 12.46 -36.02
CA LEU A 650 -11.76 13.49 -35.00
C LEU A 650 -11.87 12.92 -33.59
N HIS A 651 -12.05 11.60 -33.46
CA HIS A 651 -12.25 10.94 -32.17
C HIS A 651 -11.16 11.28 -31.16
N LYS A 652 -9.89 11.34 -31.59
CA LYS A 652 -8.72 11.72 -30.77
C LYS A 652 -8.79 13.11 -30.11
N TYR A 653 -9.67 14.01 -30.57
CA TYR A 653 -9.82 15.35 -30.00
C TYR A 653 -11.06 15.50 -29.11
N ILE A 654 -11.94 14.49 -29.08
CA ILE A 654 -13.22 14.57 -28.35
C ILE A 654 -13.00 14.84 -26.86
N SER A 655 -12.04 14.18 -26.21
CA SER A 655 -11.77 14.38 -24.78
C SER A 655 -11.33 15.81 -24.45
N PHE A 656 -10.46 16.40 -25.26
CA PHE A 656 -10.02 17.80 -25.11
C PHE A 656 -11.17 18.78 -25.32
N ILE A 657 -12.04 18.52 -26.31
CA ILE A 657 -13.22 19.36 -26.55
C ILE A 657 -14.20 19.25 -25.37
N ILE A 658 -14.44 18.05 -24.84
CA ILE A 658 -15.28 17.85 -23.65
C ILE A 658 -14.66 18.53 -22.42
N GLY A 659 -13.34 18.46 -22.24
CA GLY A 659 -12.61 19.18 -21.18
C GLY A 659 -12.82 20.69 -21.24
N GLY A 660 -12.78 21.25 -22.46
CA GLY A 660 -13.10 22.65 -22.70
C GLY A 660 -14.56 23.00 -22.42
N ILE A 661 -15.51 22.15 -22.82
CA ILE A 661 -16.95 22.33 -22.51
C ILE A 661 -17.18 22.29 -20.98
N ASN A 662 -16.49 21.40 -20.27
CA ASN A 662 -16.55 21.34 -18.80
C ASN A 662 -16.01 22.63 -18.15
N THR A 663 -14.97 23.23 -18.73
CA THR A 663 -14.48 24.54 -18.30
C THR A 663 -15.51 25.63 -18.57
N ALA A 664 -16.15 25.64 -19.74
CA ALA A 664 -17.23 26.56 -20.07
C ALA A 664 -18.43 26.44 -19.10
N LEU A 665 -18.77 25.21 -18.70
CA LEU A 665 -19.79 24.92 -17.68
C LEU A 665 -19.42 25.54 -16.32
N LYS A 666 -18.17 25.35 -15.86
CA LYS A 666 -17.67 25.92 -14.60
C LYS A 666 -17.67 27.45 -14.61
N GLU A 667 -17.46 28.05 -15.77
CA GLU A 667 -17.49 29.50 -15.99
C GLU A 667 -18.92 30.06 -16.18
N ASN A 668 -19.97 29.24 -16.01
CA ASN A 668 -21.38 29.60 -16.16
C ASN A 668 -21.74 30.15 -17.56
N GLN A 669 -21.11 29.64 -18.62
CA GLN A 669 -21.52 30.00 -19.98
C GLN A 669 -22.84 29.35 -20.38
N ASN A 670 -23.57 29.99 -21.30
CA ASN A 670 -24.83 29.46 -21.81
C ASN A 670 -24.58 28.39 -22.89
N LEU A 671 -24.99 27.16 -22.62
CA LEU A 671 -24.69 25.99 -23.45
C LEU A 671 -25.95 25.33 -23.98
N ASP A 672 -25.90 24.81 -25.21
CA ASP A 672 -26.92 23.89 -25.72
C ASP A 672 -26.77 22.50 -25.08
N LEU A 673 -27.28 22.39 -23.85
CA LEU A 673 -27.24 21.16 -23.07
C LEU A 673 -27.97 20.01 -23.76
N LYS A 674 -29.01 20.30 -24.56
CA LYS A 674 -29.77 19.26 -25.25
C LYS A 674 -28.90 18.56 -26.28
N SER A 675 -28.22 19.34 -27.12
CA SER A 675 -27.26 18.83 -28.10
C SER A 675 -26.12 18.08 -27.44
N LEU A 676 -25.59 18.61 -26.34
CA LEU A 676 -24.51 17.95 -25.58
C LEU A 676 -24.94 16.58 -25.00
N PHE A 677 -26.16 16.46 -24.48
CA PHE A 677 -26.66 15.18 -23.97
C PHE A 677 -26.84 14.13 -25.08
N GLU A 678 -27.27 14.53 -26.28
CA GLU A 678 -27.36 13.60 -27.42
C GLU A 678 -25.97 13.12 -27.88
N ILE A 679 -24.95 14.00 -27.85
CA ILE A 679 -23.55 13.60 -28.10
C ILE A 679 -23.11 12.56 -27.07
N PHE A 680 -23.32 12.80 -25.78
CA PHE A 680 -22.94 11.84 -24.74
C PHE A 680 -23.70 10.52 -24.85
N LYS A 681 -24.99 10.56 -25.18
CA LYS A 681 -25.80 9.36 -25.40
C LYS A 681 -25.27 8.55 -26.59
N THR A 682 -24.83 9.21 -27.65
CA THR A 682 -24.23 8.57 -28.81
C THR A 682 -22.88 7.96 -28.46
N ILE A 683 -21.99 8.70 -27.78
CA ILE A 683 -20.67 8.21 -27.34
C ILE A 683 -20.79 7.01 -26.38
N LEU A 684 -21.80 7.00 -25.51
CA LEU A 684 -22.04 5.94 -24.52
C LEU A 684 -22.84 4.74 -25.08
N SER A 685 -23.27 4.79 -26.34
CA SER A 685 -24.02 3.69 -26.95
C SER A 685 -23.10 2.50 -27.30
N GLU A 686 -23.61 1.27 -27.20
CA GLU A 686 -22.86 0.05 -27.53
C GLU A 686 -22.43 -0.01 -29.01
N ASP A 687 -23.10 0.75 -29.88
CA ASP A 687 -22.84 0.81 -31.31
C ASP A 687 -21.73 1.81 -31.70
N PHE A 688 -21.29 2.67 -30.78
CA PHE A 688 -20.27 3.67 -31.07
C PHE A 688 -18.86 3.10 -30.87
N ILE A 689 -18.25 2.66 -31.97
CA ILE A 689 -16.88 2.12 -31.98
C ILE A 689 -15.88 3.28 -32.11
N ILE A 690 -15.22 3.61 -30.99
CA ILE A 690 -14.11 4.58 -30.96
C ILE A 690 -12.88 3.96 -31.61
N ASN A 691 -12.27 4.67 -32.56
CA ASN A 691 -11.00 4.25 -33.15
C ASN A 691 -9.87 4.31 -32.09
N THR A 692 -9.16 3.21 -31.89
CA THR A 692 -8.39 2.85 -30.67
C THR A 692 -7.10 3.63 -30.38
N GLU A 693 -7.02 4.94 -30.63
CA GLU A 693 -5.99 5.76 -29.98
C GLU A 693 -6.52 6.19 -28.58
N PRO A 694 -5.79 5.93 -27.48
CA PRO A 694 -6.34 6.06 -26.13
C PRO A 694 -6.78 7.49 -25.84
N LEU A 695 -8.08 7.63 -25.56
CA LEU A 695 -8.82 8.89 -25.49
C LEU A 695 -8.84 9.52 -24.09
N PHE A 696 -8.20 8.90 -23.10
CA PHE A 696 -8.26 9.34 -21.71
C PHE A 696 -6.88 9.79 -21.20
N PHE A 697 -6.52 11.03 -21.51
CA PHE A 697 -5.58 11.77 -20.67
C PHE A 697 -6.33 12.24 -19.43
N LYS A 698 -6.11 11.58 -18.29
CA LYS A 698 -6.45 12.13 -16.97
C LYS A 698 -5.29 13.03 -16.56
N GLU A 699 -5.49 14.34 -16.57
CA GLU A 699 -4.60 15.24 -15.83
C GLU A 699 -4.84 15.08 -14.31
N GLU A 700 -3.73 15.14 -13.55
CA GLU A 700 -3.65 14.93 -12.08
C GLU A 700 -4.55 15.84 -11.25
#